data_AF-A0A5J4V4X9-F1
#
_entry.id   AF-A0A5J4V4X9-F1
#
_cell.length_a   1.000
_cell.length_b   1.000
_cell.length_c   1.000
_cell.angle_alpha   90.00
_cell.angle_beta   90.00
_cell.angle_gamma   90.00
#
_symmetry.space_group_name_H-M   'P 1'
#
loop_
_entity.id
_entity.type
_entity.pdbx_description
1 polymer ?
#
loop_
_entity_poly.entity_id
_entity_poly.type
_entity_poly.pdbx_seq_one_letter_code
_entity_poly.pdbx_strand_id
1 'polypeptide(L)'
;MTRIIISLLLSLSVAFSENSSLSNSESSSHHNSTHTFPIEYIHATSHIQSNAPCRLNVSQYNTGSNPKTVASALQSSCSDGYEISLMDSIHYEYVEINKNKSIPVLIQSGYNISEKLIRTKVQQLFNGSTSSYRNSIYYLFIINNKIDASGYVDLKIWEDYCKSKADLTLDCICDANSTSYPIAQCQKDKLCKFDLIHQPIDVCPCQATGDPRAGGTCPAYCVKENLTSNCTCDSNLPNYSDGQCQIDKACKYDLIHQSNATCPCLSTADPRANGTCPAYCVKGNVTENCFCDSNLPNYSVGQCQIDKACKYDLIHQSNATCPCLSPADPRPDGTCPGYCIRGYVTSECICDSNLSSFPVESCQREKKCKFELINQTTSDCPCQATGDPRAGGACPAYCVKGQVTSECVCDYYIPDFTIAQCQKEKLCITNLINQTASDCSCLATGDPRAGKACPAYCIKGQVTSECTCDTNSTGYTIQQCQKEKLCMANLIHQTISDCPCLATGDPRAGNTCPAYCIKGQVTANCTCNANVTGYTVDQCQKEKLCFADLVNQTAADCPCLPTGDPRAGEGQCPAYCIKDQVNQSCVCDINIPGYTVAQCQIEYKCKYNLSSQTNATCPCLSTGDPRAGYGQCPAYCVAKDQPSQRCVCDSNPSAQYPPSTCQSEKKCNVSSSSTVTKDSCTCSGSNHPDVTYPLIQYPGQVPSGLGSAGLKHGQCQIDKACKYDLIHQSNATC
;
A
#
# COMPACT_ATOMS: atom_id res chain seq x y z
N MET A 1 -19.97 -56.67 -23.01
CA MET A 1 -19.44 -56.34 -24.36
C MET A 1 -19.39 -54.81 -24.42
N THR A 2 -18.28 -54.12 -24.69
CA THR A 2 -16.93 -54.56 -25.15
C THR A 2 -15.85 -53.59 -24.59
N ARG A 3 -14.58 -54.03 -24.49
CA ARG A 3 -13.41 -53.17 -24.14
C ARG A 3 -12.56 -52.88 -25.38
N ILE A 4 -12.06 -51.64 -25.50
CA ILE A 4 -10.95 -51.07 -26.32
C ILE A 4 -10.85 -49.62 -25.77
N ILE A 5 -9.78 -49.04 -25.21
CA ILE A 5 -8.29 -49.17 -25.24
C ILE A 5 -7.65 -48.52 -26.47
N ILE A 6 -6.48 -47.87 -26.27
CA ILE A 6 -5.64 -47.13 -27.23
C ILE A 6 -6.14 -45.70 -27.54
N SER A 7 -5.32 -44.64 -27.66
CA SER A 7 -4.11 -44.15 -26.95
C SER A 7 -3.39 -43.13 -27.86
N LEU A 8 -2.69 -42.14 -27.27
CA LEU A 8 -1.80 -41.18 -27.94
C LEU A 8 -2.53 -40.25 -28.96
N LEU A 9 -2.00 -39.11 -29.39
CA LEU A 9 -0.71 -38.43 -29.16
C LEU A 9 -0.91 -36.91 -29.35
N LEU A 10 -0.14 -36.06 -28.66
CA LEU A 10 0.49 -34.91 -29.32
C LEU A 10 1.68 -34.40 -28.51
N SER A 11 2.82 -34.30 -29.19
CA SER A 11 4.11 -33.86 -28.68
C SER A 11 4.40 -32.42 -29.08
N LEU A 12 5.18 -31.70 -28.27
CA LEU A 12 6.08 -30.68 -28.82
C LEU A 12 7.39 -30.64 -28.03
N SER A 13 8.50 -30.58 -28.75
CA SER A 13 9.85 -30.48 -28.21
C SER A 13 10.73 -29.67 -29.15
N VAL A 14 11.48 -28.72 -28.59
CA VAL A 14 12.65 -28.08 -29.22
C VAL A 14 13.68 -27.87 -28.10
N ALA A 15 14.94 -28.09 -28.41
CA ALA A 15 16.09 -27.88 -27.53
C ALA A 15 17.23 -27.23 -28.33
N PHE A 16 18.18 -26.59 -27.65
CA PHE A 16 19.56 -26.38 -28.09
C PHE A 16 20.41 -26.12 -26.82
N SER A 17 21.41 -26.96 -26.54
CA SER A 17 22.84 -26.79 -26.87
C SER A 17 23.59 -26.07 -25.73
N GLU A 18 24.88 -26.28 -25.46
CA GLU A 18 25.93 -27.03 -26.17
C GLU A 18 26.70 -27.98 -25.22
N ASN A 19 27.42 -28.97 -25.75
CA ASN A 19 28.58 -29.53 -25.05
C ASN A 19 29.58 -30.22 -26.00
N SER A 20 30.87 -29.86 -25.88
CA SER A 20 32.09 -30.58 -26.33
C SER A 20 32.24 -31.06 -27.79
N SER A 21 33.40 -30.75 -28.39
CA SER A 21 33.82 -31.24 -29.73
C SER A 21 34.75 -32.46 -29.67
N LEU A 22 34.92 -33.10 -30.83
CA LEU A 22 35.34 -34.50 -31.02
C LEU A 22 36.79 -34.87 -30.62
N SER A 23 36.87 -36.08 -30.06
CA SER A 23 37.88 -37.13 -30.29
C SER A 23 38.87 -37.01 -31.46
N ASN A 24 40.11 -37.46 -31.25
CA ASN A 24 40.54 -38.76 -31.81
C ASN A 24 41.79 -39.35 -31.14
N SER A 25 42.07 -40.62 -31.46
CA SER A 25 43.11 -41.47 -30.88
C SER A 25 44.45 -41.43 -31.64
N GLU A 26 45.57 -41.59 -30.94
CA GLU A 26 46.68 -42.41 -31.44
C GLU A 26 47.53 -43.00 -30.29
N SER A 27 48.51 -43.85 -30.62
CA SER A 27 49.19 -44.75 -29.68
C SER A 27 50.70 -44.79 -29.89
N SER A 28 51.48 -44.70 -28.81
CA SER A 28 52.70 -45.52 -28.68
C SER A 28 53.21 -45.61 -27.23
N SER A 29 53.95 -46.69 -26.99
CA SER A 29 54.53 -47.16 -25.73
C SER A 29 55.62 -46.28 -25.12
N HIS A 30 55.80 -46.35 -23.78
CA HIS A 30 56.97 -47.06 -23.21
C HIS A 30 56.83 -47.43 -21.71
N HIS A 31 57.21 -48.69 -21.41
CA HIS A 31 57.56 -49.37 -20.15
C HIS A 31 57.25 -48.82 -18.74
N ASN A 32 56.66 -49.73 -17.94
CA ASN A 32 57.02 -50.22 -16.59
C ASN A 32 57.28 -49.22 -15.43
N SER A 33 56.94 -49.51 -14.16
CA SER A 33 56.69 -50.83 -13.56
C SER A 33 55.71 -50.81 -12.37
N THR A 34 54.95 -51.91 -12.24
CA THR A 34 54.48 -52.55 -10.99
C THR A 34 54.23 -51.70 -9.74
N HIS A 35 52.95 -51.56 -9.36
CA HIS A 35 52.46 -52.24 -8.15
C HIS A 35 50.94 -52.40 -8.18
N THR A 36 50.45 -53.63 -8.03
CA THR A 36 49.02 -53.96 -7.96
C THR A 36 48.77 -54.79 -6.72
N PHE A 37 47.77 -54.41 -5.92
CA PHE A 37 47.15 -55.27 -4.91
C PHE A 37 45.62 -55.22 -5.11
N PRO A 38 44.90 -56.33 -4.92
CA PRO A 38 43.45 -56.37 -5.08
C PRO A 38 42.75 -55.73 -3.88
N ILE A 39 41.56 -55.16 -4.12
CA ILE A 39 40.56 -54.99 -3.05
C ILE A 39 39.64 -56.20 -3.13
N GLU A 40 39.57 -56.95 -2.03
CA GLU A 40 38.87 -58.23 -1.96
C GLU A 40 37.35 -58.09 -1.89
N TYR A 41 36.66 -59.18 -2.25
CA TYR A 41 35.23 -59.36 -1.97
C TYR A 41 34.95 -59.23 -0.47
N ILE A 42 33.98 -58.40 -0.07
CA ILE A 42 33.47 -58.42 1.31
C ILE A 42 32.61 -59.66 1.49
N HIS A 43 33.18 -60.65 2.17
CA HIS A 43 32.54 -61.93 2.47
C HIS A 43 31.63 -61.80 3.70
N ALA A 44 30.33 -61.59 3.48
CA ALA A 44 29.34 -61.39 4.55
C ALA A 44 28.90 -62.72 5.22
N THR A 45 29.81 -63.40 5.91
CA THR A 45 29.49 -64.63 6.65
C THR A 45 28.86 -64.36 8.02
N SER A 46 27.54 -64.28 8.05
CA SER A 46 26.74 -64.76 9.18
C SER A 46 25.62 -65.66 8.65
N HIS A 47 25.35 -66.78 9.32
CA HIS A 47 24.34 -67.75 8.87
C HIS A 47 22.93 -67.23 9.20
N ILE A 48 22.38 -66.40 8.31
CA ILE A 48 20.97 -66.04 8.33
C ILE A 48 20.18 -67.13 7.60
N GLN A 49 19.02 -67.49 8.13
CA GLN A 49 18.11 -68.47 7.49
C GLN A 49 17.60 -67.91 6.15
N SER A 50 17.44 -68.76 5.14
CA SER A 50 17.24 -68.38 3.73
C SER A 50 15.83 -67.85 3.37
N ASN A 51 15.21 -67.08 4.27
CA ASN A 51 13.88 -66.47 4.12
C ASN A 51 13.79 -65.16 4.95
N ALA A 52 14.86 -64.37 5.03
CA ALA A 52 14.96 -63.24 5.97
C ALA A 52 15.32 -61.91 5.25
N PRO A 53 14.64 -60.80 5.56
CA PRO A 53 14.84 -59.53 4.88
C PRO A 53 16.21 -58.90 5.19
N CYS A 54 16.74 -58.14 4.23
CA CYS A 54 17.94 -57.33 4.42
C CYS A 54 17.73 -56.27 5.52
N ARG A 55 18.48 -56.36 6.61
CA ARG A 55 18.46 -55.38 7.70
C ARG A 55 19.47 -54.27 7.44
N LEU A 56 18.99 -53.05 7.25
CA LEU A 56 19.79 -51.90 6.81
C LEU A 56 19.53 -50.69 7.72
N ASN A 57 20.58 -50.14 8.32
CA ASN A 57 20.49 -48.92 9.12
C ASN A 57 20.78 -47.70 8.25
N VAL A 58 19.85 -46.74 8.21
CA VAL A 58 19.97 -45.51 7.41
C VAL A 58 20.19 -44.30 8.30
N SER A 59 21.11 -43.42 7.91
CA SER A 59 21.37 -42.14 8.60
C SER A 59 21.99 -41.11 7.66
N GLN A 60 21.40 -39.92 7.59
CA GLN A 60 21.87 -38.79 6.77
C GLN A 60 23.22 -38.25 7.27
N TYR A 61 23.48 -38.36 8.59
CA TYR A 61 24.61 -37.74 9.27
C TYR A 61 25.81 -38.68 9.51
N ASN A 62 25.68 -39.98 9.23
CA ASN A 62 26.72 -40.95 9.55
C ASN A 62 27.91 -40.88 8.57
N THR A 63 29.12 -41.16 9.08
CA THR A 63 30.39 -41.19 8.34
C THR A 63 30.90 -42.61 8.04
N GLY A 64 30.28 -43.64 8.62
CA GLY A 64 30.57 -45.04 8.33
C GLY A 64 29.96 -45.55 7.02
N SER A 65 30.19 -46.83 6.71
CA SER A 65 29.77 -47.53 5.49
C SER A 65 28.27 -47.88 5.39
N ASN A 66 27.42 -47.23 6.18
CA ASN A 66 25.96 -47.41 6.12
C ASN A 66 25.32 -46.56 5.01
N PRO A 67 24.21 -46.99 4.40
CA PRO A 67 23.46 -46.20 3.42
C PRO A 67 22.94 -44.88 4.04
N LYS A 68 23.13 -43.76 3.34
CA LYS A 68 22.72 -42.43 3.86
C LYS A 68 21.25 -42.08 3.58
N THR A 69 20.61 -42.81 2.68
CA THR A 69 19.22 -42.63 2.24
C THR A 69 18.54 -43.98 2.11
N VAL A 70 17.22 -44.05 2.33
CA VAL A 70 16.41 -45.25 2.03
C VAL A 70 16.52 -45.57 0.53
N ALA A 71 16.59 -44.56 -0.35
CA ALA A 71 16.87 -44.78 -1.77
C ALA A 71 18.18 -45.59 -2.00
N SER A 72 19.27 -45.27 -1.30
CA SER A 72 20.54 -46.03 -1.39
C SER A 72 20.45 -47.42 -0.73
N ALA A 73 19.72 -47.56 0.38
CA ALA A 73 19.46 -48.87 0.99
C ALA A 73 18.64 -49.80 0.06
N LEU A 74 17.72 -49.22 -0.72
CA LEU A 74 16.93 -49.93 -1.74
C LEU A 74 17.73 -50.22 -3.03
N GLN A 75 18.96 -49.74 -3.19
CA GLN A 75 19.82 -50.16 -4.32
C GLN A 75 20.50 -51.51 -4.08
N SER A 76 20.59 -51.97 -2.83
CA SER A 76 21.08 -53.32 -2.49
C SER A 76 20.16 -54.42 -3.04
N SER A 77 20.75 -55.54 -3.46
CA SER A 77 20.01 -56.71 -3.98
C SER A 77 19.56 -57.63 -2.84
N CYS A 78 18.26 -57.67 -2.57
CA CYS A 78 17.67 -58.46 -1.48
C CYS A 78 16.52 -59.32 -1.98
N SER A 79 16.54 -60.61 -1.63
CA SER A 79 15.57 -61.64 -2.03
C SER A 79 14.26 -61.54 -1.27
N ASP A 80 14.33 -61.51 0.06
CA ASP A 80 13.20 -61.79 0.95
C ASP A 80 12.61 -60.52 1.60
N GLY A 81 12.96 -59.35 1.07
CA GLY A 81 12.51 -58.04 1.54
C GLY A 81 13.63 -57.18 2.12
N TYR A 82 13.22 -56.01 2.61
CA TYR A 82 14.07 -54.99 3.23
C TYR A 82 13.45 -54.57 4.56
N GLU A 83 14.26 -54.50 5.60
CA GLU A 83 13.92 -53.99 6.92
C GLU A 83 14.87 -52.83 7.24
N ILE A 84 14.40 -51.61 6.99
CA ILE A 84 15.21 -50.40 6.95
C ILE A 84 14.93 -49.58 8.21
N SER A 85 15.95 -49.41 9.05
CA SER A 85 15.84 -48.72 10.34
C SER A 85 16.46 -47.33 10.25
N LEU A 86 15.63 -46.29 10.36
CA LEU A 86 16.07 -44.89 10.38
C LEU A 86 16.69 -44.57 11.74
N MET A 87 17.97 -44.19 11.75
CA MET A 87 18.74 -43.93 12.98
C MET A 87 18.62 -42.48 13.48
N ASP A 88 18.25 -41.55 12.60
CA ASP A 88 18.22 -40.12 12.93
C ASP A 88 16.94 -39.74 13.68
N SER A 89 17.02 -38.70 14.51
CA SER A 89 15.87 -38.19 15.27
C SER A 89 14.80 -37.53 14.38
N ILE A 90 15.23 -37.05 13.20
CA ILE A 90 14.41 -36.51 12.12
C ILE A 90 15.10 -36.93 10.81
N HIS A 91 14.37 -37.53 9.89
CA HIS A 91 14.85 -37.98 8.59
C HIS A 91 13.83 -37.62 7.51
N TYR A 92 14.26 -36.94 6.45
CA TYR A 92 13.42 -36.54 5.32
C TYR A 92 14.09 -36.91 4.00
N GLU A 93 13.38 -37.63 3.13
CA GLU A 93 13.76 -37.84 1.73
C GLU A 93 12.52 -38.05 0.85
N TYR A 94 12.70 -37.98 -0.47
CA TYR A 94 11.72 -38.48 -1.43
C TYR A 94 12.22 -39.82 -1.97
N VAL A 95 11.40 -40.88 -1.87
CA VAL A 95 11.81 -42.25 -2.24
C VAL A 95 10.76 -42.92 -3.14
N GLU A 96 11.21 -43.42 -4.29
CA GLU A 96 10.40 -44.25 -5.18
C GLU A 96 10.64 -45.74 -4.86
N ILE A 97 9.66 -46.40 -4.27
CA ILE A 97 9.77 -47.82 -3.88
C ILE A 97 9.40 -48.72 -5.06
N ASN A 98 10.27 -48.75 -6.07
CA ASN A 98 10.12 -49.61 -7.25
C ASN A 98 10.66 -51.02 -6.96
N LYS A 99 9.86 -51.82 -6.22
CA LYS A 99 10.17 -53.21 -5.84
C LYS A 99 8.97 -54.13 -6.14
N ASN A 100 9.25 -55.39 -6.43
CA ASN A 100 8.21 -56.39 -6.68
C ASN A 100 7.37 -56.63 -5.42
N LYS A 101 6.05 -56.85 -5.56
CA LYS A 101 5.11 -57.09 -4.45
C LYS A 101 5.48 -58.32 -3.59
N SER A 102 6.27 -59.25 -4.12
CA SER A 102 6.82 -60.39 -3.37
C SER A 102 8.04 -60.06 -2.50
N ILE A 103 8.58 -58.84 -2.58
CA ILE A 103 9.79 -58.39 -1.89
C ILE A 103 9.42 -57.19 -1.01
N PRO A 104 8.88 -57.41 0.21
CA PRO A 104 8.32 -56.35 1.04
C PRO A 104 9.38 -55.35 1.52
N VAL A 105 8.98 -54.10 1.70
CA VAL A 105 9.83 -53.03 2.25
C VAL A 105 9.18 -52.52 3.54
N LEU A 106 9.82 -52.80 4.67
CA LEU A 106 9.48 -52.24 5.98
C LEU A 106 10.47 -51.10 6.28
N ILE A 107 9.96 -49.91 6.58
CA ILE A 107 10.75 -48.78 7.07
C ILE A 107 10.27 -48.46 8.49
N GLN A 108 11.20 -48.40 9.44
CA GLN A 108 10.91 -48.24 10.87
C GLN A 108 11.86 -47.25 11.55
N SER A 109 11.45 -46.68 12.67
CA SER A 109 12.33 -45.87 13.51
C SER A 109 13.26 -46.78 14.33
N GLY A 110 14.56 -46.74 14.02
CA GLY A 110 15.60 -47.31 14.88
C GLY A 110 16.22 -46.29 15.85
N TYR A 111 15.92 -44.99 15.69
CA TYR A 111 16.23 -43.98 16.70
C TYR A 111 15.56 -44.35 18.03
N ASN A 112 16.36 -44.52 19.08
CA ASN A 112 15.91 -45.05 20.37
C ASN A 112 15.23 -43.97 21.21
N ILE A 113 13.99 -43.64 20.83
CA ILE A 113 13.20 -42.57 21.46
C ILE A 113 12.93 -42.93 22.92
N SER A 114 13.39 -42.12 23.86
CA SER A 114 13.13 -42.37 25.28
C SER A 114 11.62 -42.46 25.54
N GLU A 115 11.21 -43.44 26.35
CA GLU A 115 9.80 -43.73 26.68
C GLU A 115 9.04 -42.46 27.11
N LYS A 116 9.72 -41.60 27.89
CA LYS A 116 9.23 -40.30 28.34
C LYS A 116 8.82 -39.36 27.19
N LEU A 117 9.56 -39.33 26.09
CA LEU A 117 9.26 -38.46 24.94
C LEU A 117 8.12 -39.02 24.08
N ILE A 118 8.01 -40.35 23.95
CA ILE A 118 6.85 -41.00 23.32
C ILE A 118 5.59 -40.68 24.14
N ARG A 119 5.66 -40.92 25.45
CA ARG A 119 4.59 -40.62 26.43
C ARG A 119 4.13 -39.16 26.34
N THR A 120 5.06 -38.19 26.34
CA THR A 120 4.71 -36.77 26.19
C THR A 120 4.02 -36.46 24.86
N LYS A 121 4.50 -37.00 23.72
CA LYS A 121 3.85 -36.75 22.41
C LYS A 121 2.45 -37.36 22.32
N VAL A 122 2.24 -38.56 22.87
CA VAL A 122 0.91 -39.21 22.90
C VAL A 122 -0.04 -38.49 23.86
N GLN A 123 0.44 -38.06 25.03
CA GLN A 123 -0.34 -37.22 25.94
C GLN A 123 -0.71 -35.87 25.32
N GLN A 124 0.20 -35.24 24.56
CA GLN A 124 -0.08 -34.01 23.81
C GLN A 124 -1.12 -34.20 22.70
N LEU A 125 -1.07 -35.32 21.97
CA LEU A 125 -2.02 -35.63 20.88
C LEU A 125 -3.48 -35.71 21.36
N PHE A 126 -3.70 -36.13 22.61
CA PHE A 126 -5.04 -36.28 23.19
C PHE A 126 -5.37 -35.22 24.27
N ASN A 127 -4.47 -34.25 24.51
CA ASN A 127 -4.67 -33.22 25.53
C ASN A 127 -5.88 -32.33 25.18
N GLY A 128 -6.78 -32.13 26.14
CA GLY A 128 -8.04 -31.40 25.93
C GLY A 128 -9.20 -32.23 25.34
N SER A 129 -9.02 -33.53 25.09
CA SER A 129 -10.15 -34.42 24.76
C SER A 129 -10.91 -34.79 26.03
N THR A 130 -12.15 -34.31 26.18
CA THR A 130 -12.96 -34.45 27.42
C THR A 130 -14.36 -35.01 27.16
N SER A 131 -14.50 -35.97 26.25
CA SER A 131 -15.83 -36.46 25.85
C SER A 131 -16.50 -37.35 26.90
N SER A 132 -17.81 -37.17 27.04
CA SER A 132 -18.75 -38.10 27.68
C SER A 132 -19.89 -38.51 26.74
N TYR A 133 -19.77 -38.21 25.44
CA TYR A 133 -20.82 -38.39 24.45
C TYR A 133 -20.73 -39.75 23.72
N ARG A 134 -21.89 -40.22 23.22
CA ARG A 134 -22.08 -41.56 22.64
C ARG A 134 -21.22 -41.88 21.40
N ASN A 135 -20.69 -40.87 20.71
CA ASN A 135 -19.96 -41.03 19.45
C ASN A 135 -18.44 -40.83 19.59
N SER A 136 -17.90 -41.09 20.78
CA SER A 136 -16.46 -40.99 21.06
C SER A 136 -15.74 -42.34 20.94
N ILE A 137 -14.53 -42.34 20.38
CA ILE A 137 -13.66 -43.52 20.34
C ILE A 137 -12.90 -43.61 21.67
N TYR A 138 -13.05 -44.74 22.37
CA TYR A 138 -12.16 -45.09 23.47
C TYR A 138 -10.80 -45.53 22.91
N TYR A 139 -9.72 -44.93 23.40
CA TYR A 139 -8.35 -45.34 23.09
C TYR A 139 -7.63 -45.89 24.32
N LEU A 140 -6.72 -46.84 24.08
CA LEU A 140 -5.93 -47.51 25.09
C LEU A 140 -4.46 -47.51 24.66
N PHE A 141 -3.61 -46.78 25.36
CA PHE A 141 -2.18 -46.69 25.08
C PHE A 141 -1.39 -47.54 26.08
N ILE A 142 -0.63 -48.51 25.56
CA ILE A 142 0.06 -49.55 26.35
C ILE A 142 1.55 -49.49 26.05
N ILE A 143 2.36 -49.47 27.11
CA ILE A 143 3.82 -49.58 27.05
C ILE A 143 4.23 -50.76 27.94
N ASN A 144 5.10 -51.65 27.47
CA ASN A 144 5.63 -52.78 28.24
C ASN A 144 4.52 -53.64 28.91
N ASN A 145 3.44 -53.91 28.17
CA ASN A 145 2.21 -54.59 28.63
C ASN A 145 1.49 -53.95 29.83
N LYS A 146 1.75 -52.67 30.12
CA LYS A 146 0.99 -51.86 31.09
C LYS A 146 0.27 -50.72 30.38
N ILE A 147 -0.98 -50.48 30.79
CA ILE A 147 -1.77 -49.34 30.34
C ILE A 147 -1.13 -48.07 30.92
N ASP A 148 -0.76 -47.14 30.05
CA ASP A 148 -0.04 -45.91 30.41
C ASP A 148 -0.91 -44.66 30.26
N ALA A 149 -1.83 -44.68 29.29
CA ALA A 149 -2.91 -43.70 29.16
C ALA A 149 -4.15 -44.35 28.52
N SER A 150 -5.34 -43.82 28.84
CA SER A 150 -6.58 -44.16 28.14
C SER A 150 -7.58 -43.02 28.26
N GLY A 151 -8.51 -42.90 27.31
CA GLY A 151 -9.52 -41.86 27.30
C GLY A 151 -10.46 -41.95 26.11
N TYR A 152 -11.29 -40.92 25.93
CA TYR A 152 -12.28 -40.84 24.87
C TYR A 152 -11.99 -39.64 23.97
N VAL A 153 -11.99 -39.86 22.66
CA VAL A 153 -11.78 -38.82 21.63
C VAL A 153 -13.07 -38.68 20.82
N ASP A 154 -13.56 -37.45 20.69
CA ASP A 154 -14.73 -37.17 19.85
C ASP A 154 -14.39 -37.32 18.36
N LEU A 155 -15.15 -38.18 17.67
CA LEU A 155 -15.23 -38.10 16.22
C LEU A 155 -16.03 -36.84 15.87
N LYS A 156 -15.33 -35.81 15.36
CA LYS A 156 -15.94 -34.54 14.93
C LYS A 156 -16.66 -34.69 13.58
N ILE A 157 -17.68 -35.55 13.57
CA ILE A 157 -18.63 -35.71 12.48
C ILE A 157 -19.50 -34.45 12.43
N TRP A 158 -19.38 -33.66 11.37
CA TRP A 158 -20.22 -32.48 11.11
C TRP A 158 -21.61 -32.87 10.58
N GLU A 159 -22.35 -33.66 11.35
CA GLU A 159 -23.79 -33.86 11.17
C GLU A 159 -24.54 -32.89 12.10
N ASP A 160 -24.64 -31.62 11.71
CA ASP A 160 -25.55 -30.69 12.38
C ASP A 160 -26.99 -31.14 12.08
N TYR A 161 -27.67 -31.73 13.06
CA TYR A 161 -29.07 -32.09 12.91
C TYR A 161 -29.95 -30.82 12.86
N CYS A 162 -30.96 -30.84 12.01
CA CYS A 162 -31.94 -29.76 11.86
C CYS A 162 -32.72 -29.60 13.18
N LYS A 163 -32.43 -28.54 13.96
CA LYS A 163 -33.02 -28.31 15.29
C LYS A 163 -34.46 -27.79 15.22
N SER A 164 -34.78 -27.00 14.20
CA SER A 164 -36.12 -26.47 13.94
C SER A 164 -36.31 -26.13 12.45
N LYS A 165 -37.52 -25.72 12.08
CA LYS A 165 -37.85 -25.17 10.76
C LYS A 165 -37.12 -23.85 10.44
N ALA A 166 -36.77 -23.06 11.46
CA ALA A 166 -36.01 -21.82 11.28
C ALA A 166 -34.54 -22.14 10.91
N ASP A 167 -33.92 -23.04 11.69
CA ASP A 167 -32.51 -23.46 11.56
C ASP A 167 -32.23 -24.37 10.34
N LEU A 168 -33.22 -24.57 9.47
CA LEU A 168 -33.18 -25.54 8.39
C LEU A 168 -32.22 -25.09 7.27
N THR A 169 -31.08 -25.77 7.13
CA THR A 169 -30.12 -25.60 6.02
C THR A 169 -30.27 -26.70 4.97
N LEU A 170 -29.61 -26.56 3.82
CA LEU A 170 -29.56 -27.61 2.80
C LEU A 170 -28.81 -28.85 3.31
N ASP A 171 -27.82 -28.67 4.17
CA ASP A 171 -26.90 -29.71 4.61
C ASP A 171 -27.32 -30.40 5.92
N CYS A 172 -28.18 -29.78 6.74
CA CYS A 172 -28.58 -30.35 8.04
C CYS A 172 -29.36 -31.67 7.86
N ILE A 173 -29.16 -32.62 8.79
CA ILE A 173 -29.83 -33.93 8.75
C ILE A 173 -31.07 -33.93 9.65
N CYS A 174 -32.16 -34.56 9.21
CA CYS A 174 -33.35 -34.75 10.06
C CYS A 174 -33.13 -35.92 11.02
N ASP A 175 -32.98 -35.64 12.32
CA ASP A 175 -32.83 -36.69 13.35
C ASP A 175 -34.11 -37.52 13.51
N ALA A 176 -33.97 -38.84 13.39
CA ALA A 176 -35.03 -39.82 13.58
C ALA A 176 -35.58 -39.86 15.02
N ASN A 177 -34.81 -39.38 16.01
CA ASN A 177 -35.14 -39.42 17.43
C ASN A 177 -35.70 -38.09 17.96
N SER A 178 -35.74 -37.04 17.13
CA SER A 178 -36.14 -35.69 17.52
C SER A 178 -37.63 -35.64 17.87
N THR A 179 -37.94 -35.36 19.14
CA THR A 179 -39.31 -35.19 19.63
C THR A 179 -39.85 -33.77 19.42
N SER A 180 -38.97 -32.76 19.39
CA SER A 180 -39.34 -31.36 19.13
C SER A 180 -39.48 -31.05 17.64
N TYR A 181 -38.80 -31.78 16.77
CA TYR A 181 -38.89 -31.61 15.32
C TYR A 181 -38.82 -32.98 14.60
N PRO A 182 -39.93 -33.75 14.60
CA PRO A 182 -39.95 -35.12 14.11
C PRO A 182 -39.51 -35.24 12.65
N ILE A 183 -38.79 -36.32 12.34
CA ILE A 183 -38.15 -36.57 11.04
C ILE A 183 -39.09 -36.34 9.83
N ALA A 184 -40.35 -36.78 9.90
CA ALA A 184 -41.32 -36.58 8.82
C ALA A 184 -41.68 -35.09 8.60
N GLN A 185 -41.78 -34.31 9.67
CA GLN A 185 -42.04 -32.86 9.59
C GLN A 185 -40.78 -32.11 9.11
N CYS A 186 -39.60 -32.51 9.58
CA CYS A 186 -38.32 -31.97 9.11
C CYS A 186 -38.11 -32.23 7.61
N GLN A 187 -38.33 -33.47 7.14
CA GLN A 187 -38.24 -33.82 5.73
C GLN A 187 -39.25 -33.04 4.88
N LYS A 188 -40.50 -32.94 5.34
CA LYS A 188 -41.56 -32.15 4.68
C LYS A 188 -41.15 -30.68 4.52
N ASP A 189 -40.71 -30.04 5.60
CA ASP A 189 -40.24 -28.65 5.55
C ASP A 189 -38.99 -28.47 4.67
N LYS A 190 -38.08 -29.46 4.64
CA LYS A 190 -36.86 -29.40 3.82
C LYS A 190 -37.18 -29.45 2.33
N LEU A 191 -38.12 -30.30 1.92
CA LEU A 191 -38.68 -30.30 0.57
C LEU A 191 -39.37 -28.97 0.25
N CYS A 192 -40.23 -28.45 1.14
CA CYS A 192 -40.91 -27.18 0.92
C CYS A 192 -40.00 -25.93 0.95
N LYS A 193 -38.77 -26.03 1.48
CA LYS A 193 -37.79 -24.92 1.55
C LYS A 193 -36.77 -24.95 0.41
N PHE A 194 -36.37 -26.14 -0.07
CA PHE A 194 -35.27 -26.28 -1.03
C PHE A 194 -35.63 -26.97 -2.35
N ASP A 195 -36.78 -27.66 -2.44
CA ASP A 195 -37.22 -28.41 -3.64
C ASP A 195 -38.68 -28.10 -4.04
N LEU A 196 -39.18 -26.93 -3.62
CA LEU A 196 -40.60 -26.57 -3.66
C LEU A 196 -41.28 -26.78 -5.03
N ILE A 197 -40.55 -26.59 -6.13
CA ILE A 197 -41.06 -26.70 -7.50
C ILE A 197 -41.55 -28.12 -7.88
N HIS A 198 -40.99 -29.16 -7.27
CA HIS A 198 -41.39 -30.55 -7.52
C HIS A 198 -42.46 -31.07 -6.56
N GLN A 199 -42.89 -30.28 -5.57
CA GLN A 199 -43.79 -30.71 -4.52
C GLN A 199 -45.26 -30.36 -4.82
N PRO A 200 -46.22 -31.29 -4.64
CA PRO A 200 -47.65 -31.01 -4.80
C PRO A 200 -48.20 -30.16 -3.64
N ILE A 201 -49.42 -29.61 -3.79
CA ILE A 201 -49.98 -28.59 -2.88
C ILE A 201 -50.36 -29.14 -1.49
N ASP A 202 -50.73 -30.41 -1.40
CA ASP A 202 -51.02 -31.12 -0.15
C ASP A 202 -49.76 -31.39 0.69
N VAL A 203 -48.62 -31.59 0.02
CA VAL A 203 -47.30 -31.65 0.66
C VAL A 203 -46.82 -30.23 0.98
N CYS A 204 -46.73 -29.34 0.00
CA CYS A 204 -46.28 -27.96 0.19
C CYS A 204 -47.34 -26.96 -0.29
N PRO A 205 -48.13 -26.36 0.62
CA PRO A 205 -49.06 -25.29 0.26
C PRO A 205 -48.38 -24.17 -0.53
N CYS A 206 -49.13 -23.46 -1.36
CA CYS A 206 -48.61 -22.33 -2.12
C CYS A 206 -48.10 -21.25 -1.16
N GLN A 207 -46.87 -20.75 -1.38
CA GLN A 207 -46.34 -19.66 -0.58
C GLN A 207 -47.14 -18.37 -0.84
N ALA A 208 -47.21 -17.50 0.18
CA ALA A 208 -47.92 -16.23 0.06
C ALA A 208 -47.28 -15.29 -0.98
N THR A 209 -46.00 -15.47 -1.27
CA THR A 209 -45.20 -14.60 -2.16
C THR A 209 -44.12 -15.41 -2.86
N GLY A 210 -43.88 -15.17 -4.15
CA GLY A 210 -42.73 -15.74 -4.88
C GLY A 210 -42.69 -17.27 -5.05
N ASP A 211 -43.80 -18.00 -4.92
CA ASP A 211 -43.83 -19.45 -5.17
C ASP A 211 -43.48 -19.77 -6.64
N PRO A 212 -42.48 -20.63 -6.94
CA PRO A 212 -42.08 -20.95 -8.31
C PRO A 212 -43.13 -21.75 -9.10
N ARG A 213 -44.22 -22.20 -8.46
CA ARG A 213 -45.35 -22.89 -9.09
C ARG A 213 -46.52 -21.94 -9.41
N ALA A 214 -46.41 -20.64 -9.11
CA ALA A 214 -47.45 -19.65 -9.35
C ALA A 214 -47.75 -19.47 -10.84
N GLY A 215 -49.04 -19.41 -11.20
CA GLY A 215 -49.52 -19.39 -12.58
C GLY A 215 -49.60 -20.78 -13.24
N GLY A 216 -49.13 -21.83 -12.57
CA GLY A 216 -49.31 -23.23 -12.96
C GLY A 216 -50.15 -23.98 -11.94
N THR A 217 -49.50 -24.74 -11.06
CA THR A 217 -50.17 -25.50 -9.99
C THR A 217 -50.77 -24.56 -8.94
N CYS A 218 -50.05 -23.48 -8.60
CA CYS A 218 -50.52 -22.45 -7.66
C CYS A 218 -51.17 -21.27 -8.42
N PRO A 219 -52.14 -20.56 -7.82
CA PRO A 219 -52.69 -19.33 -8.40
C PRO A 219 -51.60 -18.35 -8.82
N ALA A 220 -51.82 -17.62 -9.91
CA ALA A 220 -50.94 -16.52 -10.30
C ALA A 220 -51.00 -15.39 -9.26
N TYR A 221 -49.87 -14.75 -8.99
CA TYR A 221 -49.88 -13.50 -8.22
C TYR A 221 -50.50 -12.37 -9.03
N CYS A 222 -51.25 -11.51 -8.35
CA CYS A 222 -51.88 -10.35 -8.97
C CYS A 222 -50.81 -9.33 -9.38
N VAL A 223 -50.59 -9.20 -10.69
CA VAL A 223 -49.77 -8.12 -11.25
C VAL A 223 -50.65 -6.88 -11.38
N LYS A 224 -50.14 -5.72 -10.96
CA LYS A 224 -50.80 -4.42 -11.15
C LYS A 224 -51.16 -4.22 -12.63
N GLU A 225 -52.30 -3.60 -12.89
CA GLU A 225 -52.96 -3.46 -14.22
C GLU A 225 -53.47 -4.79 -14.82
N ASN A 226 -52.72 -5.90 -14.75
CA ASN A 226 -53.12 -7.22 -15.27
C ASN A 226 -53.78 -8.13 -14.22
N LEU A 227 -54.68 -7.56 -13.42
CA LEU A 227 -55.50 -8.30 -12.44
C LEU A 227 -56.45 -9.30 -13.10
N THR A 228 -56.54 -10.51 -12.55
CA THR A 228 -57.62 -11.49 -12.83
C THR A 228 -58.48 -11.72 -11.59
N SER A 229 -59.68 -12.27 -11.75
CA SER A 229 -60.57 -12.57 -10.60
C SER A 229 -59.99 -13.67 -9.69
N ASN A 230 -59.17 -14.57 -10.24
CA ASN A 230 -58.58 -15.71 -9.55
C ASN A 230 -57.12 -15.52 -9.08
N CYS A 231 -56.49 -14.35 -9.28
CA CYS A 231 -55.13 -14.11 -8.79
C CYS A 231 -55.09 -13.91 -7.27
N THR A 232 -53.92 -14.18 -6.66
CA THR A 232 -53.65 -13.96 -5.23
C THR A 232 -52.78 -12.71 -5.04
N CYS A 233 -53.08 -11.86 -4.07
CA CYS A 233 -52.26 -10.71 -3.75
C CYS A 233 -50.97 -11.13 -3.01
N ASP A 234 -49.83 -10.59 -3.45
CA ASP A 234 -48.50 -10.87 -2.88
C ASP A 234 -48.15 -9.76 -1.87
N SER A 235 -47.83 -10.12 -0.63
CA SER A 235 -47.57 -9.17 0.46
C SER A 235 -46.16 -8.58 0.49
N ASN A 236 -45.24 -9.08 -0.36
CA ASN A 236 -43.83 -8.66 -0.41
C ASN A 236 -43.48 -7.83 -1.66
N LEU A 237 -44.44 -7.56 -2.55
CA LEU A 237 -44.22 -6.67 -3.71
C LEU A 237 -43.95 -5.22 -3.25
N PRO A 238 -42.74 -4.65 -3.49
CA PRO A 238 -42.31 -3.40 -2.86
C PRO A 238 -43.07 -2.15 -3.33
N ASN A 239 -43.84 -2.25 -4.42
CA ASN A 239 -44.64 -1.16 -4.99
C ASN A 239 -46.14 -1.52 -5.14
N TYR A 240 -46.59 -2.65 -4.57
CA TYR A 240 -47.96 -3.12 -4.71
C TYR A 240 -48.35 -3.97 -3.49
N SER A 241 -48.66 -3.30 -2.37
CA SER A 241 -49.02 -3.98 -1.13
C SER A 241 -50.30 -4.79 -1.27
N ASP A 242 -50.44 -5.86 -0.47
CA ASP A 242 -51.66 -6.68 -0.41
C ASP A 242 -52.92 -5.80 -0.26
N GLY A 243 -52.93 -4.85 0.66
CA GLY A 243 -54.06 -3.91 0.83
C GLY A 243 -54.43 -3.14 -0.44
N GLN A 244 -53.45 -2.64 -1.21
CA GLN A 244 -53.74 -1.98 -2.49
C GLN A 244 -54.25 -2.98 -3.53
N CYS A 245 -53.68 -4.19 -3.56
CA CYS A 245 -54.09 -5.25 -4.46
C CYS A 245 -55.53 -5.74 -4.20
N GLN A 246 -55.93 -5.90 -2.94
CA GLN A 246 -57.32 -6.24 -2.59
C GLN A 246 -58.28 -5.12 -2.99
N ILE A 247 -57.89 -3.85 -2.81
CA ILE A 247 -58.66 -2.69 -3.28
C ILE A 247 -58.82 -2.74 -4.80
N ASP A 248 -57.74 -2.76 -5.57
CA ASP A 248 -57.79 -2.76 -7.04
C ASP A 248 -58.61 -3.96 -7.58
N LYS A 249 -58.50 -5.13 -6.93
CA LYS A 249 -59.27 -6.33 -7.26
C LYS A 249 -60.76 -6.16 -6.97
N ALA A 250 -61.13 -5.57 -5.82
CA ALA A 250 -62.52 -5.26 -5.49
C ALA A 250 -63.10 -4.20 -6.46
N CYS A 251 -62.34 -3.16 -6.79
CA CYS A 251 -62.76 -2.14 -7.76
C CYS A 251 -62.95 -2.70 -9.18
N LYS A 252 -62.19 -3.74 -9.56
CA LYS A 252 -62.29 -4.38 -10.89
C LYS A 252 -63.40 -5.43 -11.00
N TYR A 253 -63.77 -6.11 -9.91
CA TYR A 253 -64.66 -7.28 -9.96
C TYR A 253 -65.90 -7.23 -9.05
N ASP A 254 -65.96 -6.34 -8.06
CA ASP A 254 -67.06 -6.24 -7.08
C ASP A 254 -67.51 -4.77 -6.85
N LEU A 255 -67.29 -3.90 -7.85
CA LEU A 255 -67.43 -2.44 -7.74
C LEU A 255 -68.74 -1.97 -7.09
N ILE A 256 -69.86 -2.66 -7.36
CA ILE A 256 -71.21 -2.27 -6.90
C ILE A 256 -71.35 -2.24 -5.36
N HIS A 257 -70.56 -3.02 -4.62
CA HIS A 257 -70.57 -3.02 -3.15
C HIS A 257 -69.55 -2.05 -2.53
N GLN A 258 -68.72 -1.38 -3.34
CA GLN A 258 -67.59 -0.59 -2.85
C GLN A 258 -67.94 0.90 -2.67
N SER A 259 -67.46 1.49 -1.57
CA SER A 259 -67.64 2.92 -1.31
C SER A 259 -66.81 3.79 -2.26
N ASN A 260 -67.16 5.07 -2.45
CA ASN A 260 -66.32 6.02 -3.21
C ASN A 260 -64.95 6.29 -2.52
N ALA A 261 -64.83 6.02 -1.22
CA ALA A 261 -63.54 6.09 -0.50
C ALA A 261 -62.67 4.84 -0.72
N THR A 262 -63.27 3.70 -1.08
CA THR A 262 -62.56 2.45 -1.41
C THR A 262 -62.19 2.42 -2.90
N CYS A 263 -63.16 2.74 -3.76
CA CYS A 263 -63.06 2.69 -5.21
C CYS A 263 -63.65 3.98 -5.78
N PRO A 264 -62.84 4.89 -6.36
CA PRO A 264 -63.34 6.11 -6.99
C PRO A 264 -64.46 5.83 -8.00
N CYS A 265 -65.37 6.79 -8.17
CA CYS A 265 -66.43 6.70 -9.19
C CYS A 265 -65.86 6.61 -10.61
N LEU A 266 -66.33 5.65 -11.40
CA LEU A 266 -65.95 5.54 -12.82
C LEU A 266 -66.49 6.73 -13.62
N SER A 267 -65.69 7.17 -14.60
CA SER A 267 -66.04 8.26 -15.51
C SER A 267 -67.25 7.98 -16.39
N THR A 268 -67.63 6.72 -16.57
CA THR A 268 -68.82 6.29 -17.32
C THR A 268 -69.45 5.06 -16.68
N ALA A 269 -70.77 4.93 -16.80
CA ALA A 269 -71.54 3.73 -16.47
C ALA A 269 -71.23 3.10 -15.09
N ASP A 270 -70.84 3.89 -14.07
CA ASP A 270 -70.63 3.37 -12.72
C ASP A 270 -71.96 2.81 -12.17
N PRO A 271 -72.02 1.54 -11.73
CA PRO A 271 -73.27 0.95 -11.22
C PRO A 271 -73.76 1.59 -9.91
N ARG A 272 -72.98 2.49 -9.30
CA ARG A 272 -73.31 3.25 -8.08
C ARG A 272 -73.77 4.69 -8.36
N ALA A 273 -73.90 5.08 -9.63
CA ALA A 273 -74.40 6.40 -10.02
C ALA A 273 -75.85 6.63 -9.54
N ASN A 274 -76.21 7.89 -9.26
CA ASN A 274 -77.43 8.28 -8.52
C ASN A 274 -77.53 7.71 -7.09
N GLY A 275 -76.39 7.34 -6.49
CA GLY A 275 -76.30 6.80 -5.13
C GLY A 275 -75.01 7.25 -4.45
N THR A 276 -74.07 6.32 -4.26
CA THR A 276 -72.73 6.60 -3.72
C THR A 276 -71.89 7.46 -4.68
N CYS A 277 -72.20 7.45 -5.98
CA CYS A 277 -71.59 8.28 -7.01
C CYS A 277 -72.58 9.32 -7.56
N PRO A 278 -72.14 10.57 -7.86
CA PRO A 278 -73.02 11.61 -8.41
C PRO A 278 -73.64 11.25 -9.76
N ALA A 279 -74.72 11.95 -10.11
CA ALA A 279 -75.39 11.80 -11.41
C ALA A 279 -74.49 12.27 -12.58
N TYR A 280 -74.65 11.62 -13.74
CA TYR A 280 -74.05 12.11 -14.99
C TYR A 280 -74.84 13.31 -15.55
N CYS A 281 -74.13 14.26 -16.17
CA CYS A 281 -74.69 15.48 -16.75
C CYS A 281 -75.50 15.19 -18.01
N VAL A 282 -76.67 15.82 -18.16
CA VAL A 282 -77.49 15.75 -19.37
C VAL A 282 -77.38 17.07 -20.15
N LYS A 283 -77.27 16.99 -21.48
CA LYS A 283 -77.18 18.15 -22.37
C LYS A 283 -78.32 19.14 -22.13
N GLY A 284 -77.99 20.40 -21.87
CA GLY A 284 -78.96 21.46 -21.54
C GLY A 284 -79.41 21.50 -20.07
N ASN A 285 -79.13 20.48 -19.25
CA ASN A 285 -79.40 20.48 -17.81
C ASN A 285 -78.14 20.13 -17.00
N VAL A 286 -77.10 20.93 -17.18
CA VAL A 286 -75.83 20.81 -16.46
C VAL A 286 -75.97 21.42 -15.07
N THR A 287 -75.57 20.68 -14.03
CA THR A 287 -75.49 21.15 -12.64
C THR A 287 -74.03 21.16 -12.18
N GLU A 288 -73.75 21.91 -11.11
CA GLU A 288 -72.40 22.04 -10.55
C GLU A 288 -71.79 20.68 -10.12
N ASN A 289 -72.62 19.75 -9.64
CA ASN A 289 -72.17 18.47 -9.07
C ASN A 289 -72.29 17.25 -10.00
N CYS A 290 -72.73 17.40 -11.26
CA CYS A 290 -72.82 16.27 -12.19
C CYS A 290 -71.47 15.94 -12.87
N PHE A 291 -71.28 14.68 -13.26
CA PHE A 291 -70.11 14.18 -13.98
C PHE A 291 -70.34 14.09 -15.50
N CYS A 292 -69.30 14.36 -16.30
CA CYS A 292 -69.39 14.27 -17.76
C CYS A 292 -69.03 12.86 -18.26
N ASP A 293 -70.03 12.12 -18.73
CA ASP A 293 -69.90 10.76 -19.28
C ASP A 293 -69.35 10.78 -20.72
N SER A 294 -68.37 9.92 -21.06
CA SER A 294 -67.80 9.81 -22.40
C SER A 294 -68.60 8.96 -23.37
N ASN A 295 -69.59 8.21 -22.90
CA ASN A 295 -70.37 7.25 -23.69
C ASN A 295 -71.75 7.80 -24.09
N LEU A 296 -72.09 9.05 -23.72
CA LEU A 296 -73.34 9.70 -24.12
C LEU A 296 -73.33 10.06 -25.62
N PRO A 297 -74.20 9.44 -26.45
CA PRO A 297 -74.25 9.77 -27.87
C PRO A 297 -74.71 11.22 -28.07
N ASN A 298 -73.91 11.99 -28.81
CA ASN A 298 -74.12 13.42 -29.12
C ASN A 298 -73.90 14.42 -27.96
N TYR A 299 -73.28 13.98 -26.85
CA TYR A 299 -72.83 14.86 -25.75
C TYR A 299 -71.49 14.37 -25.18
N SER A 300 -70.39 14.72 -25.85
CA SER A 300 -69.04 14.30 -25.46
C SER A 300 -68.57 14.97 -24.16
N VAL A 301 -67.59 14.36 -23.47
CA VAL A 301 -66.96 14.93 -22.27
C VAL A 301 -66.51 16.37 -22.51
N GLY A 302 -65.86 16.65 -23.65
CA GLY A 302 -65.41 17.99 -24.01
C GLY A 302 -66.57 18.99 -24.09
N GLN A 303 -67.66 18.66 -24.78
CA GLN A 303 -68.82 19.56 -24.84
C GLN A 303 -69.48 19.72 -23.45
N CYS A 304 -69.58 18.65 -22.67
CA CYS A 304 -70.13 18.71 -21.33
C CYS A 304 -69.29 19.57 -20.36
N GLN A 305 -67.97 19.48 -20.45
CA GLN A 305 -67.03 20.32 -19.69
C GLN A 305 -67.13 21.79 -20.12
N ILE A 306 -67.23 22.06 -21.43
CA ILE A 306 -67.48 23.41 -21.97
C ILE A 306 -68.82 23.98 -21.45
N ASP A 307 -69.93 23.25 -21.61
CA ASP A 307 -71.26 23.69 -21.17
C ASP A 307 -71.31 23.93 -19.65
N LYS A 308 -70.55 23.15 -18.86
CA LYS A 308 -70.40 23.34 -17.41
C LYS A 308 -69.57 24.59 -17.08
N ALA A 309 -68.44 24.76 -17.76
CA ALA A 309 -67.51 25.87 -17.52
C ALA A 309 -68.11 27.22 -17.96
N CYS A 310 -68.74 27.31 -19.13
CA CYS A 310 -69.42 28.54 -19.57
C CYS A 310 -70.59 28.96 -18.66
N LYS A 311 -71.17 28.02 -17.90
CA LYS A 311 -72.31 28.27 -17.00
C LYS A 311 -71.90 28.60 -15.56
N TYR A 312 -70.82 28.02 -15.04
CA TYR A 312 -70.43 28.14 -13.62
C TYR A 312 -69.04 28.75 -13.39
N ASP A 313 -68.19 28.85 -14.42
CA ASP A 313 -66.78 29.25 -14.31
C ASP A 313 -66.37 30.23 -15.45
N LEU A 314 -67.33 31.02 -15.96
CA LEU A 314 -67.17 31.83 -17.18
C LEU A 314 -65.92 32.74 -17.16
N ILE A 315 -65.53 33.25 -15.99
CA ILE A 315 -64.38 34.16 -15.82
C ILE A 315 -63.02 33.55 -16.23
N HIS A 316 -62.90 32.23 -16.31
CA HIS A 316 -61.66 31.54 -16.72
C HIS A 316 -61.70 31.00 -18.16
N GLN A 317 -62.74 31.31 -18.96
CA GLN A 317 -63.00 30.66 -20.25
C GLN A 317 -62.76 31.56 -21.47
N SER A 318 -62.02 31.02 -22.45
CA SER A 318 -61.67 31.75 -23.69
C SER A 318 -62.86 31.99 -24.63
N ASN A 319 -62.71 32.88 -25.61
CA ASN A 319 -63.75 33.19 -26.61
C ASN A 319 -64.02 31.99 -27.54
N ALA A 320 -63.01 31.14 -27.78
CA ALA A 320 -63.16 29.89 -28.52
C ALA A 320 -63.90 28.80 -27.70
N THR A 321 -63.96 28.96 -26.37
CA THR A 321 -64.67 28.07 -25.45
C THR A 321 -66.10 28.54 -25.22
N CYS A 322 -66.28 29.84 -24.94
CA CYS A 322 -67.55 30.49 -24.63
C CYS A 322 -67.62 31.85 -25.36
N PRO A 323 -68.56 32.09 -26.30
CA PRO A 323 -68.64 33.36 -27.03
C PRO A 323 -68.82 34.59 -26.13
N CYS A 324 -68.40 35.77 -26.62
CA CYS A 324 -68.57 37.05 -25.93
C CYS A 324 -70.05 37.46 -25.77
N LEU A 325 -70.42 37.89 -24.55
CA LEU A 325 -71.72 38.45 -24.23
C LEU A 325 -71.76 39.97 -24.43
N SER A 326 -72.97 40.54 -24.56
CA SER A 326 -73.17 41.99 -24.63
C SER A 326 -74.51 42.38 -24.02
N PRO A 327 -74.58 43.38 -23.11
CA PRO A 327 -73.47 44.13 -22.49
C PRO A 327 -72.87 43.40 -21.27
N ALA A 328 -71.72 43.89 -20.78
CA ALA A 328 -71.10 43.50 -19.50
C ALA A 328 -70.73 42.01 -19.33
N ASP A 329 -70.01 41.44 -20.31
CA ASP A 329 -69.27 40.18 -20.10
C ASP A 329 -68.25 40.36 -18.97
N PRO A 330 -68.26 39.51 -17.90
CA PRO A 330 -67.46 39.74 -16.70
C PRO A 330 -66.01 39.27 -16.83
N ARG A 331 -65.59 38.69 -17.97
CA ARG A 331 -64.22 38.25 -18.21
C ARG A 331 -63.27 39.46 -18.33
N PRO A 332 -62.28 39.62 -17.43
CA PRO A 332 -61.23 40.61 -17.60
C PRO A 332 -60.32 40.25 -18.80
N ASP A 333 -59.43 41.18 -19.14
CA ASP A 333 -58.22 40.92 -19.92
C ASP A 333 -58.41 40.27 -21.30
N GLY A 334 -59.23 40.93 -22.13
CA GLY A 334 -59.04 40.91 -23.59
C GLY A 334 -59.60 39.72 -24.37
N THR A 335 -60.35 38.83 -23.72
CA THR A 335 -61.09 37.74 -24.41
C THR A 335 -62.12 38.29 -25.42
N CYS A 336 -62.62 39.50 -25.15
CA CYS A 336 -63.43 40.33 -26.05
C CYS A 336 -62.69 41.67 -26.25
N PRO A 337 -62.77 42.34 -27.43
CA PRO A 337 -62.01 43.57 -27.68
C PRO A 337 -62.36 44.68 -26.68
N GLY A 338 -61.38 45.09 -25.87
CA GLY A 338 -61.52 46.19 -24.93
C GLY A 338 -61.69 47.53 -25.64
N TYR A 339 -62.47 48.44 -25.06
CA TYR A 339 -62.52 49.82 -25.51
C TYR A 339 -61.21 50.54 -25.18
N CYS A 340 -60.78 51.43 -26.06
CA CYS A 340 -59.53 52.16 -25.88
C CYS A 340 -59.60 53.12 -24.68
N ILE A 341 -58.74 52.91 -23.69
CA ILE A 341 -58.56 53.80 -22.53
C ILE A 341 -57.38 54.74 -22.79
N ARG A 342 -57.51 56.02 -22.41
CA ARG A 342 -56.47 57.05 -22.56
C ARG A 342 -55.19 56.68 -21.82
N GLY A 343 -54.05 56.74 -22.51
CA GLY A 343 -52.74 56.24 -22.03
C GLY A 343 -52.51 54.74 -22.25
N TYR A 344 -53.56 53.98 -22.58
CA TYR A 344 -53.56 52.51 -22.62
C TYR A 344 -54.11 51.97 -23.95
N VAL A 345 -54.05 52.73 -25.05
CA VAL A 345 -54.48 52.22 -26.37
C VAL A 345 -53.67 50.98 -26.79
N THR A 346 -54.36 49.97 -27.33
CA THR A 346 -53.77 48.79 -28.00
C THR A 346 -54.03 48.87 -29.51
N SER A 347 -53.39 48.02 -30.31
CA SER A 347 -53.71 47.91 -31.74
C SER A 347 -55.16 47.47 -31.95
N GLU A 348 -55.59 46.48 -31.16
CA GLU A 348 -56.91 45.82 -31.21
C GLU A 348 -58.06 46.66 -30.62
N CYS A 349 -57.80 47.59 -29.69
CA CYS A 349 -58.88 48.26 -28.96
C CYS A 349 -59.78 49.11 -29.87
N ILE A 350 -61.05 49.22 -29.52
CA ILE A 350 -62.02 50.03 -30.27
C ILE A 350 -62.13 51.41 -29.63
N CYS A 351 -61.92 52.49 -30.40
CA CYS A 351 -62.16 53.85 -29.93
C CYS A 351 -63.68 54.06 -29.81
N ASP A 352 -64.22 54.14 -28.59
CA ASP A 352 -65.65 54.37 -28.36
C ASP A 352 -66.09 55.75 -28.89
N SER A 353 -67.11 55.78 -29.74
CA SER A 353 -67.68 57.01 -30.28
C SER A 353 -68.49 57.82 -29.26
N ASN A 354 -68.82 57.23 -28.10
CA ASN A 354 -69.69 57.83 -27.08
C ASN A 354 -68.91 58.40 -25.88
N LEU A 355 -67.60 58.11 -25.78
CA LEU A 355 -66.79 58.45 -24.61
C LEU A 355 -66.20 59.87 -24.71
N SER A 356 -66.96 60.87 -24.25
CA SER A 356 -66.59 62.30 -24.34
C SER A 356 -65.27 62.69 -23.66
N SER A 357 -64.76 61.89 -22.72
CA SER A 357 -63.48 62.09 -22.03
C SER A 357 -62.24 61.66 -22.83
N PHE A 358 -62.41 60.88 -23.89
CA PHE A 358 -61.33 60.45 -24.79
C PHE A 358 -61.81 60.43 -26.25
N PRO A 359 -61.97 61.62 -26.89
CA PRO A 359 -62.53 61.72 -28.23
C PRO A 359 -61.75 60.90 -29.27
N VAL A 360 -62.46 60.40 -30.28
CA VAL A 360 -61.93 59.49 -31.30
C VAL A 360 -60.66 60.02 -31.98
N GLU A 361 -60.54 61.33 -32.26
CA GLU A 361 -59.31 61.92 -32.81
C GLU A 361 -58.10 61.80 -31.87
N SER A 362 -58.32 61.95 -30.56
CA SER A 362 -57.26 61.78 -29.55
C SER A 362 -56.87 60.32 -29.41
N CYS A 363 -57.87 59.41 -29.43
CA CYS A 363 -57.64 57.96 -29.45
C CYS A 363 -56.86 57.52 -30.70
N GLN A 364 -57.20 58.04 -31.89
CA GLN A 364 -56.48 57.76 -33.13
C GLN A 364 -55.07 58.37 -33.13
N ARG A 365 -54.86 59.57 -32.59
CA ARG A 365 -53.52 60.16 -32.45
C ARG A 365 -52.63 59.33 -31.51
N GLU A 366 -53.18 58.90 -30.38
CA GLU A 366 -52.48 58.01 -29.44
C GLU A 366 -52.14 56.66 -30.10
N LYS A 367 -53.06 56.07 -30.89
CA LYS A 367 -52.75 54.88 -31.71
C LYS A 367 -51.62 55.14 -32.72
N LYS A 368 -51.66 56.25 -33.46
CA LYS A 368 -50.61 56.58 -34.46
C LYS A 368 -49.23 56.72 -33.84
N CYS A 369 -49.11 57.45 -32.73
CA CYS A 369 -47.84 57.57 -32.00
C CYS A 369 -47.38 56.27 -31.31
N LYS A 370 -48.23 55.23 -31.21
CA LYS A 370 -47.90 53.95 -30.57
C LYS A 370 -47.70 52.79 -31.55
N PHE A 371 -48.32 52.83 -32.73
CA PHE A 371 -48.31 51.74 -33.72
C PHE A 371 -47.84 52.14 -35.13
N GLU A 372 -47.82 53.43 -35.47
CA GLU A 372 -47.41 53.95 -36.79
C GLU A 372 -46.21 54.92 -36.73
N LEU A 373 -45.47 54.93 -35.60
CA LEU A 373 -44.51 55.99 -35.25
C LEU A 373 -43.44 56.27 -36.31
N ILE A 374 -42.99 55.24 -37.03
CA ILE A 374 -41.95 55.33 -38.07
C ILE A 374 -42.31 56.32 -39.19
N ASN A 375 -43.60 56.59 -39.40
CA ASN A 375 -44.12 57.52 -40.42
C ASN A 375 -44.53 58.91 -39.85
N GLN A 376 -44.28 59.18 -38.56
CA GLN A 376 -44.73 60.41 -37.88
C GLN A 376 -43.59 61.41 -37.68
N THR A 377 -43.89 62.71 -37.82
CA THR A 377 -42.91 63.77 -37.55
C THR A 377 -42.60 63.89 -36.05
N THR A 378 -41.49 64.52 -35.69
CA THR A 378 -41.15 64.84 -34.29
C THR A 378 -42.07 65.90 -33.67
N SER A 379 -42.82 66.64 -34.48
CA SER A 379 -43.90 67.56 -34.05
C SER A 379 -45.24 66.86 -33.79
N ASP A 380 -45.57 65.79 -34.53
CA ASP A 380 -46.80 65.02 -34.33
C ASP A 380 -46.65 64.02 -33.17
N CYS A 381 -45.50 63.37 -33.09
CA CYS A 381 -45.13 62.43 -32.05
C CYS A 381 -43.67 62.69 -31.64
N PRO A 382 -43.40 63.25 -30.43
CA PRO A 382 -42.05 63.47 -29.93
C PRO A 382 -41.17 62.21 -29.97
N CYS A 383 -39.85 62.39 -30.02
CA CYS A 383 -38.91 61.27 -29.90
C CYS A 383 -39.17 60.51 -28.58
N GLN A 384 -39.39 59.20 -28.66
CA GLN A 384 -39.59 58.40 -27.44
C GLN A 384 -38.27 58.27 -26.67
N ALA A 385 -38.35 58.15 -25.35
CA ALA A 385 -37.17 57.97 -24.51
C ALA A 385 -36.44 56.64 -24.76
N THR A 386 -37.10 55.71 -25.45
CA THR A 386 -36.69 54.32 -25.64
C THR A 386 -37.21 53.76 -26.94
N GLY A 387 -36.43 52.93 -27.64
CA GLY A 387 -36.90 52.10 -28.76
C GLY A 387 -37.58 52.81 -29.96
N ASP A 388 -37.44 54.13 -30.11
CA ASP A 388 -38.03 54.87 -31.23
C ASP A 388 -37.41 54.41 -32.58
N PRO A 389 -38.18 53.87 -33.54
CA PRO A 389 -37.66 53.49 -34.87
C PRO A 389 -37.06 54.64 -35.69
N ARG A 390 -37.14 55.89 -35.23
CA ARG A 390 -36.51 57.07 -35.84
C ARG A 390 -35.15 57.44 -35.21
N ALA A 391 -34.70 56.67 -34.21
CA ALA A 391 -33.41 56.87 -33.52
C ALA A 391 -32.21 56.59 -34.44
N GLY A 392 -31.18 57.43 -34.34
CA GLY A 392 -30.06 57.46 -35.29
C GLY A 392 -30.36 58.20 -36.59
N GLY A 393 -31.56 58.76 -36.74
CA GLY A 393 -31.99 59.57 -37.89
C GLY A 393 -32.60 60.89 -37.44
N ALA A 394 -33.94 60.94 -37.33
CA ALA A 394 -34.66 62.14 -36.86
C ALA A 394 -34.64 62.31 -35.33
N CYS A 395 -34.29 61.25 -34.59
CA CYS A 395 -34.07 61.24 -33.15
C CYS A 395 -32.63 60.80 -32.83
N PRO A 396 -32.03 61.24 -31.70
CA PRO A 396 -30.71 60.77 -31.27
C PRO A 396 -30.61 59.24 -31.17
N ALA A 397 -29.43 58.68 -31.43
CA ALA A 397 -29.20 57.24 -31.27
C ALA A 397 -29.18 56.84 -29.79
N TYR A 398 -29.74 55.66 -29.46
CA TYR A 398 -29.60 55.09 -28.12
C TYR A 398 -28.21 54.48 -27.90
N CYS A 399 -27.76 54.49 -26.66
CA CYS A 399 -26.49 53.87 -26.28
C CYS A 399 -26.61 52.34 -26.31
N VAL A 400 -25.77 51.69 -27.11
CA VAL A 400 -25.62 50.23 -27.09
C VAL A 400 -24.54 49.85 -26.08
N LYS A 401 -24.79 48.80 -25.28
CA LYS A 401 -23.87 48.25 -24.27
C LYS A 401 -22.50 47.95 -24.88
N GLY A 402 -21.42 48.52 -24.32
CA GLY A 402 -20.07 48.40 -24.86
C GLY A 402 -19.77 49.21 -26.13
N GLN A 403 -20.72 49.98 -26.65
CA GLN A 403 -20.54 50.95 -27.76
C GLN A 403 -21.09 52.35 -27.38
N VAL A 404 -21.02 52.68 -26.08
CA VAL A 404 -21.47 53.96 -25.54
C VAL A 404 -20.60 55.11 -26.07
N THR A 405 -21.23 56.20 -26.49
CA THR A 405 -20.55 57.45 -26.91
C THR A 405 -20.95 58.61 -26.00
N SER A 406 -20.30 59.76 -26.14
CA SER A 406 -20.72 61.00 -25.48
C SER A 406 -22.14 61.43 -25.88
N GLU A 407 -22.55 61.18 -27.13
CA GLU A 407 -23.75 61.75 -27.76
C GLU A 407 -24.99 60.85 -27.69
N CYS A 408 -24.84 59.54 -27.51
CA CYS A 408 -25.97 58.61 -27.46
C CYS A 408 -26.88 58.84 -26.22
N VAL A 409 -28.15 58.41 -26.27
CA VAL A 409 -29.10 58.53 -25.15
C VAL A 409 -29.24 57.21 -24.39
N CYS A 410 -29.24 57.26 -23.05
CA CYS A 410 -29.47 56.06 -22.23
C CYS A 410 -30.97 55.70 -22.18
N ASP A 411 -31.30 54.56 -22.78
CA ASP A 411 -32.63 53.96 -22.86
C ASP A 411 -33.01 53.27 -21.52
N TYR A 412 -34.31 53.20 -21.20
CA TYR A 412 -34.86 52.59 -19.97
C TYR A 412 -35.14 51.08 -20.11
N TYR A 413 -35.37 50.58 -21.33
CA TYR A 413 -35.91 49.25 -21.63
C TYR A 413 -34.93 48.29 -22.31
N ILE A 414 -33.66 48.66 -22.54
CA ILE A 414 -32.66 47.70 -23.05
C ILE A 414 -32.45 46.58 -22.00
N PRO A 415 -32.74 45.31 -22.33
CA PRO A 415 -32.52 44.20 -21.41
C PRO A 415 -31.05 44.09 -21.02
N ASP A 416 -30.79 43.82 -19.74
CA ASP A 416 -29.45 43.75 -19.15
C ASP A 416 -28.57 45.02 -19.30
N PHE A 417 -29.16 46.17 -19.64
CA PHE A 417 -28.46 47.46 -19.75
C PHE A 417 -29.30 48.64 -19.25
N THR A 418 -29.46 48.71 -17.92
CA THR A 418 -30.20 49.77 -17.23
C THR A 418 -29.59 51.16 -17.47
N ILE A 419 -30.39 52.23 -17.29
CA ILE A 419 -29.89 53.62 -17.32
C ILE A 419 -28.69 53.82 -16.38
N ALA A 420 -28.69 53.20 -15.20
CA ALA A 420 -27.56 53.28 -14.27
C ALA A 420 -26.28 52.66 -14.85
N GLN A 421 -26.38 51.51 -15.53
CA GLN A 421 -25.25 50.89 -16.23
C GLN A 421 -24.80 51.73 -17.43
N CYS A 422 -25.72 52.30 -18.20
CA CYS A 422 -25.40 53.16 -19.34
C CYS A 422 -24.72 54.47 -18.94
N GLN A 423 -25.23 55.14 -17.89
CA GLN A 423 -24.60 56.35 -17.34
C GLN A 423 -23.22 56.04 -16.74
N LYS A 424 -23.06 54.87 -16.11
CA LYS A 424 -21.79 54.36 -15.60
C LYS A 424 -20.79 54.09 -16.74
N GLU A 425 -21.19 53.41 -17.81
CA GLU A 425 -20.35 53.25 -19.02
C GLU A 425 -19.99 54.61 -19.67
N LYS A 426 -20.92 55.59 -19.74
CA LYS A 426 -20.59 56.97 -20.17
C LYS A 426 -19.52 57.62 -19.29
N LEU A 427 -19.59 57.46 -17.98
CA LEU A 427 -18.59 58.01 -17.04
C LEU A 427 -17.23 57.30 -17.17
N CYS A 428 -17.22 55.99 -17.47
CA CYS A 428 -15.99 55.25 -17.78
C CYS A 428 -15.28 55.76 -19.04
N ILE A 429 -16.01 56.33 -20.00
CA ILE A 429 -15.44 56.86 -21.25
C ILE A 429 -15.07 58.35 -21.11
N THR A 430 -15.91 59.15 -20.45
CA THR A 430 -15.77 60.62 -20.40
C THR A 430 -15.03 61.15 -19.17
N ASN A 431 -14.94 60.38 -18.08
CA ASN A 431 -14.37 60.83 -16.81
C ASN A 431 -13.67 59.69 -16.04
N LEU A 432 -12.95 58.81 -16.76
CA LEU A 432 -12.35 57.58 -16.22
C LEU A 432 -11.49 57.82 -14.97
N ILE A 433 -10.68 58.88 -14.95
CA ILE A 433 -9.70 59.16 -13.89
C ILE A 433 -10.30 59.30 -12.49
N ASN A 434 -11.60 59.62 -12.39
CA ASN A 434 -12.33 59.80 -11.13
C ASN A 434 -13.20 58.59 -10.74
N GLN A 435 -13.13 57.46 -11.47
CA GLN A 435 -13.97 56.28 -11.23
C GLN A 435 -13.23 55.18 -10.46
N THR A 436 -13.91 54.49 -9.53
CA THR A 436 -13.32 53.34 -8.81
C THR A 436 -13.12 52.13 -9.74
N ALA A 437 -12.28 51.16 -9.37
CA ALA A 437 -12.14 49.91 -10.13
C ALA A 437 -13.41 49.03 -10.09
N SER A 438 -14.25 49.18 -9.06
CA SER A 438 -15.60 48.60 -8.98
C SER A 438 -16.64 49.36 -9.83
N ASP A 439 -16.31 50.57 -10.29
CA ASP A 439 -17.17 51.35 -11.17
C ASP A 439 -16.82 51.23 -12.64
N CYS A 440 -15.53 51.31 -12.96
CA CYS A 440 -15.03 51.10 -14.30
C CYS A 440 -13.88 50.10 -14.24
N SER A 441 -14.05 48.95 -14.90
CA SER A 441 -13.01 47.94 -15.05
C SER A 441 -11.70 48.58 -15.49
N CYS A 442 -10.59 48.12 -14.91
CA CYS A 442 -9.26 48.64 -15.23
C CYS A 442 -8.91 48.31 -16.70
N LEU A 443 -8.47 49.32 -17.46
CA LEU A 443 -8.05 49.10 -18.85
C LEU A 443 -6.84 48.16 -18.91
N ALA A 444 -6.76 47.35 -19.95
CA ALA A 444 -5.63 46.43 -20.15
C ALA A 444 -4.29 47.15 -20.39
N THR A 445 -4.33 48.44 -20.78
CA THR A 445 -3.16 49.26 -21.10
C THR A 445 -3.43 50.73 -20.75
N GLY A 446 -2.46 51.42 -20.16
CA GLY A 446 -2.50 52.87 -19.98
C GLY A 446 -3.67 53.44 -19.15
N ASP A 447 -4.30 52.67 -18.25
CA ASP A 447 -5.34 53.19 -17.36
C ASP A 447 -4.77 54.32 -16.48
N PRO A 448 -5.35 55.54 -16.48
CA PRO A 448 -4.85 56.66 -15.69
C PRO A 448 -4.96 56.47 -14.16
N ARG A 449 -5.59 55.37 -13.71
CA ARG A 449 -5.75 54.97 -12.30
C ARG A 449 -4.81 53.83 -11.89
N ALA A 450 -3.96 53.32 -12.79
CA ALA A 450 -3.00 52.26 -12.49
C ALA A 450 -2.04 52.69 -11.36
N GLY A 451 -1.81 51.81 -10.39
CA GLY A 451 -1.06 52.13 -9.17
C GLY A 451 -1.81 53.01 -8.16
N LYS A 452 -3.12 53.23 -8.33
CA LYS A 452 -4.00 53.92 -7.36
C LYS A 452 -5.24 53.08 -7.06
N ALA A 453 -6.28 53.21 -7.89
CA ALA A 453 -7.51 52.43 -7.77
C ALA A 453 -7.44 51.12 -8.58
N CYS A 454 -6.60 51.08 -9.62
CA CYS A 454 -6.32 49.91 -10.42
C CYS A 454 -4.93 49.33 -10.11
N PRO A 455 -4.73 48.01 -10.25
CA PRO A 455 -3.41 47.39 -10.15
C PRO A 455 -2.39 48.11 -11.04
N ALA A 456 -1.15 48.22 -10.55
CA ALA A 456 -0.05 48.75 -11.37
C ALA A 456 0.26 47.79 -12.52
N TYR A 457 0.71 48.32 -13.66
CA TYR A 457 1.26 47.48 -14.72
C TYR A 457 2.61 46.90 -14.29
N CYS A 458 2.84 45.63 -14.61
CA CYS A 458 4.09 44.95 -14.28
C CYS A 458 5.26 45.59 -15.02
N ILE A 459 6.26 46.07 -14.27
CA ILE A 459 7.53 46.52 -14.81
C ILE A 459 8.45 45.29 -14.93
N LYS A 460 9.19 45.19 -16.04
CA LYS A 460 10.11 44.09 -16.33
C LYS A 460 11.17 43.95 -15.23
N GLY A 461 11.33 42.75 -14.66
CA GLY A 461 12.21 42.52 -13.50
C GLY A 461 11.71 43.08 -12.16
N GLN A 462 10.51 43.67 -12.11
CA GLN A 462 9.82 44.11 -10.89
C GLN A 462 8.36 43.61 -10.88
N VAL A 463 8.16 42.36 -11.28
CA VAL A 463 6.86 41.69 -11.25
C VAL A 463 6.45 41.40 -9.81
N THR A 464 5.14 41.46 -9.54
CA THR A 464 4.52 41.01 -8.30
C THR A 464 3.33 40.10 -8.62
N SER A 465 2.81 39.40 -7.61
CA SER A 465 1.53 38.70 -7.70
C SER A 465 0.37 39.62 -8.07
N GLU A 466 0.44 40.91 -7.70
CA GLU A 466 -0.64 41.88 -7.79
C GLU A 466 -0.64 42.69 -9.11
N CYS A 467 0.50 42.86 -9.78
CA CYS A 467 0.58 43.68 -11.00
C CYS A 467 -0.10 43.03 -12.22
N THR A 468 -0.54 43.84 -13.17
CA THR A 468 -1.17 43.41 -14.44
C THR A 468 -0.20 43.51 -15.61
N CYS A 469 -0.20 42.54 -16.53
CA CYS A 469 0.59 42.62 -17.75
C CYS A 469 -0.07 43.56 -18.77
N ASP A 470 0.62 44.64 -19.15
CA ASP A 470 0.16 45.58 -20.18
C ASP A 470 0.17 44.90 -21.57
N THR A 471 -0.95 44.99 -22.30
CA THR A 471 -1.12 44.33 -23.60
C THR A 471 -0.57 45.10 -24.81
N ASN A 472 -0.18 46.37 -24.66
CA ASN A 472 0.41 47.22 -25.72
C ASN A 472 1.89 47.57 -25.44
N SER A 473 2.47 47.08 -24.34
CA SER A 473 3.88 47.27 -23.99
C SER A 473 4.82 46.68 -25.04
N THR A 474 5.46 47.56 -25.82
CA THR A 474 6.36 47.21 -26.93
C THR A 474 7.72 46.68 -26.47
N GLY A 475 8.16 47.02 -25.25
CA GLY A 475 9.45 46.57 -24.68
C GLY A 475 9.36 45.36 -23.73
N TYR A 476 8.14 44.97 -23.34
CA TYR A 476 7.88 43.90 -22.39
C TYR A 476 6.52 43.27 -22.69
N THR A 477 6.51 42.22 -23.51
CA THR A 477 5.27 41.67 -24.09
C THR A 477 4.44 40.90 -23.05
N ILE A 478 3.15 40.72 -23.32
CA ILE A 478 2.23 39.92 -22.49
C ILE A 478 2.83 38.55 -22.15
N GLN A 479 3.42 37.86 -23.14
CA GLN A 479 4.03 36.54 -22.96
C GLN A 479 5.28 36.59 -22.07
N GLN A 480 6.13 37.61 -22.21
CA GLN A 480 7.28 37.81 -21.32
C GLN A 480 6.81 38.09 -19.88
N CYS A 481 5.78 38.93 -19.72
CA CYS A 481 5.25 39.30 -18.42
C CYS A 481 4.52 38.15 -17.71
N GLN A 482 3.68 37.39 -18.43
CA GLN A 482 3.04 36.19 -17.88
C GLN A 482 4.07 35.12 -17.50
N LYS A 483 5.16 34.99 -18.28
CA LYS A 483 6.28 34.09 -17.98
C LYS A 483 7.05 34.52 -16.72
N GLU A 484 7.46 35.79 -16.61
CA GLU A 484 8.07 36.32 -15.37
C GLU A 484 7.13 36.16 -14.16
N LYS A 485 5.81 36.38 -14.32
CA LYS A 485 4.82 36.20 -13.25
C LYS A 485 4.63 34.75 -12.83
N LEU A 486 4.66 33.79 -13.77
CA LEU A 486 4.66 32.36 -13.46
C LEU A 486 5.92 31.92 -12.71
N CYS A 487 7.09 32.46 -13.07
CA CYS A 487 8.35 32.21 -12.37
C CYS A 487 8.33 32.67 -10.91
N MET A 488 7.55 33.69 -10.56
CA MET A 488 7.42 34.15 -9.17
C MET A 488 6.29 33.45 -8.41
N ALA A 489 5.16 33.16 -9.06
CA ALA A 489 3.96 32.64 -8.38
C ALA A 489 3.86 31.10 -8.34
N ASN A 490 4.43 30.38 -9.31
CA ASN A 490 4.27 28.92 -9.42
C ASN A 490 5.53 28.22 -9.97
N LEU A 491 6.68 28.55 -9.39
CA LEU A 491 8.00 28.12 -9.86
C LEU A 491 8.17 26.59 -9.92
N ILE A 492 7.56 25.84 -9.00
CA ILE A 492 7.66 24.37 -8.89
C ILE A 492 7.28 23.66 -10.20
N HIS A 493 6.32 24.21 -10.95
CA HIS A 493 5.79 23.60 -12.17
C HIS A 493 6.47 24.11 -13.46
N GLN A 494 7.54 24.90 -13.37
CA GLN A 494 8.19 25.54 -14.52
C GLN A 494 9.48 24.81 -14.94
N THR A 495 9.70 24.71 -16.26
CA THR A 495 10.96 24.16 -16.83
C THR A 495 12.14 25.12 -16.61
N ILE A 496 13.38 24.65 -16.81
CA ILE A 496 14.58 25.51 -16.75
C ILE A 496 14.60 26.53 -17.91
N SER A 497 14.09 26.13 -19.08
CA SER A 497 13.88 27.00 -20.25
C SER A 497 12.75 28.02 -20.09
N ASP A 498 11.89 27.83 -19.08
CA ASP A 498 10.84 28.79 -18.73
C ASP A 498 11.24 29.71 -17.60
N CYS A 499 11.76 29.14 -16.52
CA CYS A 499 12.26 29.88 -15.37
C CYS A 499 13.64 29.31 -15.01
N PRO A 500 14.74 30.04 -15.29
CA PRO A 500 16.07 29.66 -14.86
C PRO A 500 16.10 29.35 -13.36
N CYS A 501 16.98 28.43 -12.95
CA CYS A 501 17.11 28.05 -11.54
C CYS A 501 17.54 29.26 -10.71
N LEU A 502 16.81 29.56 -9.62
CA LEU A 502 17.18 30.66 -8.74
C LEU A 502 18.53 30.38 -8.06
N ALA A 503 19.31 31.43 -7.84
CA ALA A 503 20.61 31.31 -7.16
C ALA A 503 20.49 30.79 -5.72
N THR A 504 19.34 31.01 -5.07
CA THR A 504 19.06 30.62 -3.69
C THR A 504 17.59 30.26 -3.51
N GLY A 505 17.27 29.16 -2.83
CA GLY A 505 15.90 28.82 -2.42
C GLY A 505 14.94 28.34 -3.52
N ASP A 506 15.44 27.94 -4.70
CA ASP A 506 14.59 27.34 -5.74
C ASP A 506 13.97 26.02 -5.23
N PRO A 507 12.63 25.89 -5.19
CA PRO A 507 11.98 24.68 -4.69
C PRO A 507 12.13 23.47 -5.62
N ARG A 508 12.71 23.65 -6.83
CA ARG A 508 13.07 22.56 -7.75
C ARG A 508 14.50 22.03 -7.54
N ALA A 509 15.27 22.61 -6.62
CA ALA A 509 16.66 22.21 -6.36
C ALA A 509 16.75 20.76 -5.88
N GLY A 510 17.67 19.99 -6.47
CA GLY A 510 17.82 18.54 -6.26
C GLY A 510 16.99 17.67 -7.22
N ASN A 511 15.99 18.23 -7.90
CA ASN A 511 15.20 17.55 -8.93
C ASN A 511 15.49 18.14 -10.32
N THR A 512 14.76 19.20 -10.71
CA THR A 512 14.92 19.86 -12.02
C THR A 512 16.10 20.83 -12.04
N CYS A 513 16.42 21.43 -10.90
CA CYS A 513 17.56 22.32 -10.72
C CYS A 513 18.69 21.61 -9.96
N PRO A 514 19.97 21.91 -10.24
CA PRO A 514 21.08 21.37 -9.45
C PRO A 514 20.91 21.63 -7.96
N ALA A 515 21.23 20.65 -7.12
CA ALA A 515 21.16 20.80 -5.67
C ALA A 515 22.11 21.91 -5.20
N TYR A 516 21.73 22.65 -4.16
CA TYR A 516 22.65 23.59 -3.51
C TYR A 516 23.72 22.80 -2.73
N CYS A 517 24.97 23.27 -2.78
CA CYS A 517 26.06 22.67 -2.02
C CYS A 517 25.83 22.87 -0.52
N ILE A 518 25.92 21.79 0.25
CA ILE A 518 25.93 21.82 1.72
C ILE A 518 27.39 21.80 2.18
N LYS A 519 27.72 22.61 3.20
CA LYS A 519 29.07 22.72 3.76
C LYS A 519 29.58 21.36 4.25
N GLY A 520 30.76 20.93 3.79
CA GLY A 520 31.28 19.58 4.07
C GLY A 520 30.55 18.41 3.38
N GLN A 521 29.58 18.68 2.49
CA GLN A 521 28.89 17.69 1.65
C GLN A 521 28.81 18.18 0.19
N VAL A 522 29.93 18.73 -0.29
CA VAL A 522 30.04 19.30 -1.64
C VAL A 522 30.25 18.20 -2.67
N THR A 523 29.62 18.33 -3.83
CA THR A 523 29.77 17.42 -4.98
C THR A 523 30.12 18.21 -6.24
N ALA A 524 30.70 17.54 -7.24
CA ALA A 524 31.02 18.15 -8.54
C ALA A 524 29.81 18.82 -9.22
N ASN A 525 28.58 18.38 -8.92
CA ASN A 525 27.36 18.83 -9.61
C ASN A 525 26.48 19.81 -8.80
N CYS A 526 26.85 20.16 -7.56
CA CYS A 526 26.07 21.12 -6.78
C CYS A 526 26.39 22.59 -7.11
N THR A 527 25.45 23.49 -6.81
CA THR A 527 25.56 24.94 -7.02
C THR A 527 25.83 25.67 -5.69
N CYS A 528 26.78 26.60 -5.69
CA CYS A 528 27.07 27.43 -4.51
C CYS A 528 25.99 28.52 -4.33
N ASN A 529 25.35 28.51 -3.16
CA ASN A 529 24.25 29.40 -2.79
C ASN A 529 24.82 30.65 -2.09
N ALA A 530 24.46 31.84 -2.57
CA ALA A 530 25.02 33.11 -2.09
C ALA A 530 24.46 33.61 -0.74
N ASN A 531 23.32 33.08 -0.29
CA ASN A 531 22.60 33.56 0.91
C ASN A 531 22.77 32.62 2.12
N VAL A 532 23.73 31.68 2.11
CA VAL A 532 23.96 30.77 3.25
C VAL A 532 24.82 31.46 4.31
N THR A 533 24.19 31.85 5.42
CA THR A 533 24.86 32.48 6.56
C THR A 533 25.97 31.57 7.11
N GLY A 534 27.22 32.00 7.04
CA GLY A 534 28.38 31.22 7.49
C GLY A 534 28.96 30.24 6.45
N TYR A 535 28.55 30.31 5.19
CA TYR A 535 29.13 29.53 4.08
C TYR A 535 29.11 30.35 2.79
N THR A 536 30.20 31.07 2.51
CA THR A 536 30.27 31.99 1.36
C THR A 536 30.39 31.23 0.04
N VAL A 537 30.07 31.92 -1.08
CA VAL A 537 30.26 31.37 -2.44
C VAL A 537 31.72 30.95 -2.64
N ASP A 538 32.68 31.76 -2.21
CA ASP A 538 34.11 31.47 -2.35
C ASP A 538 34.53 30.26 -1.53
N GLN A 539 34.04 30.13 -0.29
CA GLN A 539 34.28 28.95 0.54
C GLN A 539 33.71 27.69 -0.13
N CYS A 540 32.51 27.80 -0.70
CA CYS A 540 31.86 26.70 -1.41
C CYS A 540 32.59 26.30 -2.70
N GLN A 541 33.03 27.27 -3.51
CA GLN A 541 33.82 27.00 -4.72
C GLN A 541 35.16 26.35 -4.36
N LYS A 542 35.79 26.77 -3.26
CA LYS A 542 37.01 26.16 -2.73
C LYS A 542 36.79 24.72 -2.25
N GLU A 543 35.77 24.47 -1.42
CA GLU A 543 35.38 23.10 -1.03
C GLU A 543 35.03 22.23 -2.25
N LYS A 544 34.50 22.81 -3.33
CA LYS A 544 34.20 22.11 -4.59
C LYS A 544 35.45 21.73 -5.38
N LEU A 545 36.47 22.59 -5.42
CA LEU A 545 37.78 22.26 -6.01
C LEU A 545 38.48 21.15 -5.21
N CYS A 546 38.38 21.15 -3.87
CA CYS A 546 38.90 20.06 -3.03
C CYS A 546 38.27 18.69 -3.32
N PHE A 547 37.03 18.65 -3.85
CA PHE A 547 36.39 17.40 -4.25
C PHE A 547 36.70 17.02 -5.70
N ALA A 548 36.69 17.98 -6.63
CA ALA A 548 36.74 17.71 -8.07
C ALA A 548 38.17 17.65 -8.66
N ASP A 549 39.13 18.37 -8.08
CA ASP A 549 40.49 18.51 -8.62
C ASP A 549 41.55 18.63 -7.51
N LEU A 550 41.49 17.73 -6.53
CA LEU A 550 42.33 17.76 -5.32
C LEU A 550 43.83 17.79 -5.63
N VAL A 551 44.27 17.14 -6.71
CA VAL A 551 45.68 17.03 -7.14
C VAL A 551 46.32 18.42 -7.33
N ASN A 552 45.57 19.39 -7.85
CA ASN A 552 46.08 20.73 -8.14
C ASN A 552 45.91 21.74 -6.98
N GLN A 553 45.38 21.32 -5.82
CA GLN A 553 45.13 22.20 -4.68
C GLN A 553 46.23 22.10 -3.62
N THR A 554 46.63 23.22 -3.02
CA THR A 554 47.63 23.21 -1.94
C THR A 554 47.07 22.63 -0.64
N ALA A 555 47.92 22.15 0.26
CA ALA A 555 47.53 21.72 1.60
C ALA A 555 46.94 22.85 2.48
N ALA A 556 47.19 24.13 2.14
CA ALA A 556 46.58 25.30 2.79
C ALA A 556 45.19 25.64 2.20
N ASP A 557 44.92 25.20 0.98
CA ASP A 557 43.63 25.40 0.31
C ASP A 557 42.66 24.24 0.56
N CYS A 558 43.16 23.02 0.50
CA CYS A 558 42.43 21.79 0.75
C CYS A 558 43.26 20.92 1.71
N PRO A 559 42.85 20.79 2.99
CA PRO A 559 43.56 19.97 3.97
C PRO A 559 43.84 18.56 3.45
N CYS A 560 44.98 17.98 3.85
CA CYS A 560 45.35 16.62 3.46
C CYS A 560 44.30 15.62 3.95
N LEU A 561 43.85 14.71 3.06
CA LEU A 561 42.92 13.66 3.42
C LEU A 561 43.55 12.72 4.48
N PRO A 562 42.74 12.13 5.38
CA PRO A 562 43.27 11.19 6.38
C PRO A 562 43.82 9.90 5.76
N THR A 563 43.41 9.57 4.53
CA THR A 563 43.84 8.38 3.77
C THR A 563 43.84 8.65 2.27
N GLY A 564 44.80 8.10 1.54
CA GLY A 564 44.79 8.09 0.08
C GLY A 564 44.76 9.47 -0.61
N ASP A 565 45.23 10.53 0.05
CA ASP A 565 45.43 11.83 -0.60
C ASP A 565 46.43 11.67 -1.76
N PRO A 566 46.09 12.04 -3.01
CA PRO A 566 46.99 11.88 -4.15
C PRO A 566 48.21 12.80 -4.10
N ARG A 567 48.29 13.73 -3.14
CA ARG A 567 49.44 14.62 -2.87
C ARG A 567 50.36 14.09 -1.76
N ALA A 568 50.05 12.93 -1.16
CA ALA A 568 50.83 12.36 -0.06
C ALA A 568 52.22 11.89 -0.52
N GLY A 569 53.27 12.35 0.16
CA GLY A 569 54.66 12.05 -0.16
C GLY A 569 55.33 13.08 -1.08
N GLU A 570 54.59 13.76 -1.96
CA GLU A 570 55.08 14.79 -2.88
C GLU A 570 55.28 16.17 -2.21
N GLY A 571 55.75 16.17 -0.96
CA GLY A 571 56.07 17.36 -0.16
C GLY A 571 54.90 18.23 0.30
N GLN A 572 53.73 18.20 -0.37
CA GLN A 572 52.55 18.95 0.04
C GLN A 572 51.80 18.31 1.20
N CYS A 573 51.65 16.98 1.18
CA CYS A 573 51.04 16.20 2.27
C CYS A 573 52.03 15.15 2.79
N PRO A 574 52.07 14.87 4.11
CA PRO A 574 52.90 13.82 4.67
C PRO A 574 52.64 12.47 4.01
N ALA A 575 53.69 11.66 3.81
CA ALA A 575 53.52 10.30 3.33
C ALA A 575 52.77 9.44 4.37
N TYR A 576 51.93 8.51 3.92
CA TYR A 576 51.33 7.53 4.82
C TYR A 576 52.36 6.49 5.26
N CYS A 577 52.29 6.07 6.52
CA CYS A 577 53.17 5.03 7.04
C CYS A 577 52.84 3.67 6.42
N ILE A 578 53.80 3.08 5.72
CA ILE A 578 53.75 1.68 5.28
C ILE A 578 54.22 0.79 6.42
N LYS A 579 53.53 -0.33 6.64
CA LYS A 579 53.88 -1.35 7.65
C LYS A 579 55.33 -1.79 7.51
N ASP A 580 56.01 -1.97 8.64
CA ASP A 580 57.42 -2.34 8.77
C ASP A 580 58.40 -1.26 8.22
N GLN A 581 57.89 -0.17 7.61
CA GLN A 581 58.66 0.93 7.01
C GLN A 581 58.37 2.30 7.65
N VAL A 582 57.77 2.35 8.85
CA VAL A 582 57.47 3.60 9.58
C VAL A 582 58.74 4.47 9.71
N ASN A 583 58.60 5.78 9.46
CA ASN A 583 59.64 6.80 9.59
C ASN A 583 59.11 8.02 10.37
N GLN A 584 60.00 8.94 10.77
CA GLN A 584 59.63 10.09 11.63
C GLN A 584 58.70 11.13 10.97
N SER A 585 58.55 11.11 9.64
CA SER A 585 57.75 12.07 8.88
C SER A 585 56.49 11.46 8.24
N CYS A 586 56.17 10.19 8.51
CA CYS A 586 54.97 9.54 8.01
C CYS A 586 53.79 9.65 8.99
N VAL A 587 52.57 9.60 8.46
CA VAL A 587 51.31 9.65 9.23
C VAL A 587 50.57 8.31 9.14
N CYS A 588 50.00 7.86 10.26
CA CYS A 588 49.22 6.62 10.30
C CYS A 588 47.85 6.78 9.62
N ASP A 589 47.71 6.18 8.44
CA ASP A 589 46.48 6.06 7.66
C ASP A 589 45.43 5.20 8.39
N ILE A 590 44.13 5.49 8.20
CA ILE A 590 43.01 4.81 8.87
C ILE A 590 42.38 3.66 8.08
N ASN A 591 42.71 3.48 6.80
CA ASN A 591 42.07 2.59 5.83
C ASN A 591 43.00 1.53 5.20
N ILE A 592 44.30 1.48 5.53
CA ILE A 592 45.21 0.43 4.99
C ILE A 592 44.71 -0.98 5.37
N PRO A 593 44.36 -1.85 4.41
CA PRO A 593 43.83 -3.18 4.72
C PRO A 593 44.85 -4.04 5.49
N GLY A 594 44.50 -4.44 6.71
CA GLY A 594 45.35 -5.25 7.59
C GLY A 594 46.42 -4.50 8.38
N TYR A 595 46.48 -3.16 8.30
CA TYR A 595 47.39 -2.33 9.09
C TYR A 595 46.66 -1.12 9.68
N THR A 596 46.11 -1.31 10.88
CA THR A 596 45.30 -0.29 11.57
C THR A 596 46.16 0.85 12.14
N VAL A 597 45.53 2.02 12.34
CA VAL A 597 46.10 3.17 13.07
C VAL A 597 46.77 2.76 14.38
N ALA A 598 46.14 1.86 15.14
CA ALA A 598 46.66 1.38 16.42
C ALA A 598 47.97 0.59 16.25
N GLN A 599 48.04 -0.29 15.25
CA GLN A 599 49.26 -1.03 14.92
C GLN A 599 50.38 -0.08 14.45
N CYS A 600 50.05 0.90 13.59
CA CYS A 600 50.99 1.91 13.12
C CYS A 600 51.53 2.81 14.26
N GLN A 601 50.65 3.29 15.15
CA GLN A 601 51.06 4.08 16.30
C GLN A 601 51.89 3.29 17.31
N ILE A 602 51.66 1.97 17.44
CA ILE A 602 52.51 1.07 18.22
C ILE A 602 53.88 0.95 17.53
N GLU A 603 53.94 0.62 16.24
CA GLU A 603 55.20 0.50 15.48
C GLU A 603 56.05 1.79 15.59
N TYR A 604 55.43 2.96 15.39
CA TYR A 604 56.09 4.27 15.56
C TYR A 604 56.68 4.44 16.97
N LYS A 605 55.90 4.14 18.02
CA LYS A 605 56.37 4.24 19.42
C LYS A 605 57.50 3.27 19.71
N CYS A 606 57.42 2.03 19.22
CA CYS A 606 58.47 1.03 19.41
C CYS A 606 59.75 1.37 18.64
N LYS A 607 59.66 2.07 17.50
CA LYS A 607 60.78 2.44 16.65
C LYS A 607 61.47 3.75 17.07
N TYR A 608 60.72 4.73 17.58
CA TYR A 608 61.23 6.09 17.85
C TYR A 608 61.05 6.62 19.28
N ASN A 609 60.29 5.94 20.14
CA ASN A 609 60.08 6.36 21.53
C ASN A 609 60.15 5.18 22.51
N LEU A 610 60.99 4.19 22.21
CA LEU A 610 61.02 2.88 22.88
C LEU A 610 61.23 2.99 24.40
N SER A 611 62.07 3.92 24.86
CA SER A 611 62.42 4.11 26.27
C SER A 611 61.24 4.45 27.19
N SER A 612 60.11 4.90 26.64
CA SER A 612 58.88 5.20 27.41
C SER A 612 57.81 4.11 27.33
N GLN A 613 58.05 2.99 26.64
CA GLN A 613 57.04 1.97 26.36
C GLN A 613 57.18 0.73 27.24
N THR A 614 56.06 0.13 27.66
CA THR A 614 56.08 -1.14 28.43
C THR A 614 56.42 -2.35 27.54
N ASN A 615 56.83 -3.46 28.16
CA ASN A 615 57.05 -4.73 27.44
C ASN A 615 55.76 -5.30 26.78
N ALA A 616 54.58 -4.94 27.29
CA ALA A 616 53.28 -5.30 26.72
C ALA A 616 52.87 -4.43 25.53
N THR A 617 53.44 -3.22 25.41
CA THR A 617 53.23 -2.32 24.26
C THR A 617 54.25 -2.56 23.16
N CYS A 618 55.51 -2.75 23.53
CA CYS A 618 56.63 -2.98 22.64
C CYS A 618 57.48 -4.13 23.20
N PRO A 619 57.58 -5.29 22.51
CA PRO A 619 58.45 -6.39 22.92
C PRO A 619 59.88 -5.93 23.21
N CYS A 620 60.56 -6.61 24.13
CA CYS A 620 61.95 -6.30 24.46
C CYS A 620 62.87 -6.65 23.29
N LEU A 621 63.78 -5.74 22.91
CA LEU A 621 64.76 -6.01 21.86
C LEU A 621 65.76 -7.09 22.32
N SER A 622 66.24 -7.87 21.36
CA SER A 622 67.23 -8.93 21.60
C SER A 622 68.64 -8.42 21.88
N THR A 623 68.90 -7.14 21.58
CA THR A 623 70.13 -6.40 21.85
C THR A 623 69.79 -4.96 22.23
N GLY A 624 70.58 -4.33 23.12
CA GLY A 624 70.56 -2.88 23.33
C GLY A 624 69.24 -2.20 23.75
N ASP A 625 68.23 -2.92 24.26
CA ASP A 625 66.96 -2.30 24.68
C ASP A 625 67.20 -1.30 25.83
N PRO A 626 66.83 -0.01 25.68
CA PRO A 626 67.07 1.01 26.71
C PRO A 626 66.28 0.77 28.01
N ARG A 627 65.35 -0.20 28.03
CA ARG A 627 64.54 -0.59 29.19
C ARG A 627 65.09 -1.84 29.91
N ALA A 628 66.16 -2.46 29.39
CA ALA A 628 66.76 -3.66 29.96
C ALA A 628 67.26 -3.39 31.40
N GLY A 629 66.84 -4.23 32.35
CA GLY A 629 67.17 -4.10 33.77
C GLY A 629 66.26 -3.16 34.56
N TYR A 630 65.54 -2.24 33.92
CA TYR A 630 64.64 -1.28 34.57
C TYR A 630 63.23 -1.84 34.83
N GLY A 631 63.13 -3.13 35.17
CA GLY A 631 61.88 -3.84 35.50
C GLY A 631 60.93 -4.11 34.32
N GLN A 632 60.96 -3.29 33.26
CA GLN A 632 60.18 -3.49 32.04
C GLN A 632 60.76 -4.62 31.19
N CYS A 633 62.06 -4.59 30.90
CA CYS A 633 62.74 -5.66 30.18
C CYS A 633 63.79 -6.35 31.07
N PRO A 634 64.03 -7.67 30.90
CA PRO A 634 65.15 -8.36 31.53
C PRO A 634 66.48 -7.63 31.31
N ALA A 635 67.37 -7.67 32.29
CA ALA A 635 68.75 -7.23 32.09
C ALA A 635 69.46 -8.19 31.13
N TYR A 636 70.41 -7.69 30.32
CA TYR A 636 71.32 -8.56 29.61
C TYR A 636 72.35 -9.16 30.58
N CYS A 637 72.73 -10.43 30.38
CA CYS A 637 73.79 -11.06 31.14
C CYS A 637 75.14 -10.46 30.71
N VAL A 638 75.88 -9.79 31.62
CA VAL A 638 77.16 -9.14 31.29
C VAL A 638 78.40 -9.92 31.76
N ALA A 639 78.23 -10.96 32.57
CA ALA A 639 79.29 -11.83 33.04
C ALA A 639 78.74 -13.20 33.47
N LYS A 640 79.63 -14.18 33.55
CA LYS A 640 79.38 -15.58 33.92
C LYS A 640 78.75 -15.76 35.30
N ASP A 641 79.24 -15.02 36.29
CA ASP A 641 78.95 -15.25 37.71
C ASP A 641 78.02 -14.17 38.34
N GLN A 642 77.29 -13.38 37.54
CA GLN A 642 76.35 -12.39 38.08
C GLN A 642 75.04 -13.03 38.58
N PRO A 643 74.67 -12.87 39.87
CA PRO A 643 73.53 -13.55 40.46
C PRO A 643 72.20 -12.83 40.18
N SER A 644 71.67 -12.96 38.96
CA SER A 644 70.23 -12.79 38.72
C SER A 644 69.70 -13.91 37.84
N GLN A 645 68.76 -14.71 38.37
CA GLN A 645 68.15 -15.87 37.70
C GLN A 645 67.28 -15.50 36.48
N ARG A 646 67.29 -14.24 36.03
CA ARG A 646 66.35 -13.66 35.06
C ARG A 646 67.02 -12.85 33.95
N CYS A 647 68.36 -12.81 33.86
CA CYS A 647 69.03 -12.12 32.75
C CYS A 647 68.86 -12.89 31.41
N VAL A 648 68.91 -12.17 30.30
CA VAL A 648 68.84 -12.70 28.92
C VAL A 648 70.20 -12.54 28.25
N CYS A 649 70.60 -13.47 27.37
CA CYS A 649 71.82 -13.31 26.60
C CYS A 649 71.62 -12.25 25.51
N ASP A 650 72.46 -11.21 25.48
CA ASP A 650 72.49 -10.25 24.38
C ASP A 650 72.79 -11.00 23.07
N SER A 651 71.96 -10.79 22.05
CA SER A 651 72.12 -11.44 20.74
C SER A 651 73.18 -10.78 19.85
N ASN A 652 73.81 -9.70 20.30
CA ASN A 652 74.90 -9.03 19.61
C ASN A 652 76.19 -9.89 19.65
N PRO A 653 76.74 -10.33 18.49
CA PRO A 653 77.98 -11.10 18.45
C PRO A 653 79.20 -10.39 19.06
N SER A 654 79.16 -9.05 19.13
CA SER A 654 80.21 -8.19 19.69
C SER A 654 79.93 -7.74 21.14
N ALA A 655 78.96 -8.34 21.82
CA ALA A 655 78.72 -8.08 23.24
C ALA A 655 79.92 -8.52 24.11
N GLN A 656 80.10 -7.86 25.27
CA GLN A 656 81.14 -8.21 26.24
C GLN A 656 81.05 -9.66 26.75
N TYR A 657 79.86 -10.27 26.66
CA TYR A 657 79.60 -11.67 26.94
C TYR A 657 78.78 -12.24 25.76
N PRO A 658 79.44 -12.72 24.68
CA PRO A 658 78.78 -13.07 23.41
C PRO A 658 77.67 -14.12 23.57
N PRO A 659 76.63 -14.12 22.71
CA PRO A 659 75.46 -14.99 22.86
C PRO A 659 75.79 -16.48 22.95
N SER A 660 76.76 -16.98 22.18
CA SER A 660 77.21 -18.38 22.20
C SER A 660 77.90 -18.75 23.52
N THR A 661 78.78 -17.88 24.03
CA THR A 661 79.41 -18.04 25.35
C THR A 661 78.35 -17.97 26.45
N CYS A 662 77.51 -16.94 26.42
CA CYS A 662 76.43 -16.75 27.40
C CYS A 662 75.47 -17.93 27.47
N GLN A 663 75.04 -18.48 26.33
CA GLN A 663 74.16 -19.66 26.29
C GLN A 663 74.86 -20.93 26.77
N SER A 664 76.15 -21.14 26.44
CA SER A 664 76.89 -22.34 26.84
C SER A 664 77.31 -22.33 28.32
N GLU A 665 77.51 -21.16 28.92
CA GLU A 665 77.96 -21.02 30.32
C GLU A 665 76.83 -20.77 31.34
N LYS A 666 75.58 -20.55 30.88
CA LYS A 666 74.40 -20.34 31.75
C LYS A 666 73.92 -21.63 32.44
N LYS A 667 74.69 -22.10 33.41
CA LYS A 667 74.43 -23.34 34.17
C LYS A 667 73.24 -23.22 35.12
N CYS A 668 72.50 -24.32 35.29
CA CYS A 668 71.48 -24.47 36.32
C CYS A 668 72.13 -24.51 37.72
N ASN A 669 71.65 -23.67 38.64
CA ASN A 669 72.25 -23.49 39.96
C ASN A 669 71.46 -24.24 41.07
N VAL A 670 70.98 -25.44 40.77
CA VAL A 670 70.20 -26.31 41.67
C VAL A 670 70.95 -27.61 41.97
N SER A 671 70.88 -28.06 43.22
CA SER A 671 71.42 -29.35 43.65
C SER A 671 70.75 -30.51 42.92
N SER A 672 71.49 -31.58 42.63
CA SER A 672 71.00 -32.84 42.07
C SER A 672 70.02 -33.62 42.96
N SER A 673 69.62 -33.05 44.10
CA SER A 673 68.70 -33.61 45.09
C SER A 673 67.30 -32.97 45.12
N SER A 674 67.01 -31.98 44.27
CA SER A 674 65.68 -31.34 44.21
C SER A 674 64.73 -32.04 43.23
N THR A 675 63.55 -32.44 43.70
CA THR A 675 62.46 -32.95 42.86
C THR A 675 61.92 -31.86 41.94
N VAL A 676 62.03 -32.06 40.63
CA VAL A 676 61.39 -31.23 39.61
C VAL A 676 60.00 -31.75 39.25
N THR A 677 59.08 -30.84 38.91
CA THR A 677 57.76 -31.21 38.37
C THR A 677 57.91 -31.88 37.02
N LYS A 678 57.03 -32.86 36.75
CA LYS A 678 56.94 -33.57 35.47
C LYS A 678 56.88 -32.57 34.30
N ASP A 679 57.55 -32.93 33.21
CA ASP A 679 57.66 -32.15 31.96
C ASP A 679 58.46 -30.82 32.09
N SER A 680 59.45 -30.79 33.00
CA SER A 680 60.54 -29.79 33.01
C SER A 680 61.91 -30.43 32.73
N CYS A 681 62.83 -29.66 32.14
CA CYS A 681 63.91 -30.21 31.28
C CYS A 681 65.01 -30.99 31.99
N THR A 682 65.47 -32.07 31.35
CA THR A 682 66.60 -32.91 31.76
C THR A 682 67.94 -32.20 31.57
N CYS A 683 68.82 -32.25 32.58
CA CYS A 683 70.26 -31.99 32.41
C CYS A 683 70.98 -33.33 32.20
N SER A 684 71.72 -33.50 31.10
CA SER A 684 72.56 -34.68 30.85
C SER A 684 73.88 -34.58 31.62
N GLY A 685 74.16 -35.57 32.47
CA GLY A 685 75.39 -35.62 33.26
C GLY A 685 76.57 -36.20 32.48
N SER A 686 77.65 -35.42 32.35
CA SER A 686 78.96 -35.88 31.86
C SER A 686 80.09 -35.20 32.65
N ASN A 687 81.12 -35.98 32.99
CA ASN A 687 82.43 -35.60 33.58
C ASN A 687 82.53 -35.58 35.13
N HIS A 688 82.98 -36.72 35.67
CA HIS A 688 83.53 -36.99 37.03
C HIS A 688 85.08 -36.93 36.99
N PRO A 689 85.90 -37.21 38.06
CA PRO A 689 85.63 -37.70 39.43
C PRO A 689 86.25 -36.76 40.54
N ASP A 690 86.52 -37.09 41.81
CA ASP A 690 86.63 -38.37 42.57
C ASP A 690 86.50 -38.20 44.12
N VAL A 691 86.28 -39.31 44.88
CA VAL A 691 86.38 -39.59 46.35
C VAL A 691 86.01 -38.50 47.43
N THR A 692 85.38 -38.76 48.59
CA THR A 692 85.34 -39.95 49.50
C THR A 692 84.07 -39.97 50.42
N TYR A 693 83.77 -41.10 51.08
CA TYR A 693 82.74 -41.35 52.15
C TYR A 693 83.26 -41.01 53.60
N PRO A 694 82.57 -41.23 54.77
CA PRO A 694 81.21 -41.80 55.08
C PRO A 694 80.33 -41.18 56.24
N LEU A 695 79.05 -41.65 56.38
CA LEU A 695 78.18 -41.79 57.62
C LEU A 695 77.67 -40.51 58.35
N ILE A 696 76.58 -40.43 59.18
CA ILE A 696 75.80 -41.34 60.09
C ILE A 696 74.24 -41.08 60.13
N GLN A 697 73.44 -42.16 60.26
CA GLN A 697 72.07 -42.45 60.83
C GLN A 697 70.90 -41.43 61.11
N TYR A 698 69.68 -41.77 60.60
CA TYR A 698 68.34 -42.10 61.24
C TYR A 698 67.71 -41.29 62.47
N PRO A 699 66.43 -41.51 62.94
CA PRO A 699 65.13 -41.16 62.28
C PRO A 699 63.94 -40.71 63.22
N GLY A 700 62.72 -40.55 62.66
CA GLY A 700 61.40 -40.64 63.36
C GLY A 700 60.46 -39.41 63.20
N GLN A 701 59.13 -39.45 63.47
CA GLN A 701 58.12 -40.53 63.47
C GLN A 701 56.68 -39.90 63.38
N VAL A 702 55.66 -40.68 63.01
CA VAL A 702 54.20 -40.34 62.87
C VAL A 702 53.43 -40.32 64.22
N PRO A 703 52.09 -40.05 64.36
CA PRO A 703 50.99 -39.79 63.38
C PRO A 703 49.92 -38.68 63.69
N SER A 704 49.10 -38.39 62.67
CA SER A 704 47.62 -38.11 62.62
C SER A 704 46.79 -37.44 63.75
N GLY A 705 45.89 -36.53 63.33
CA GLY A 705 44.65 -36.15 64.04
C GLY A 705 43.65 -35.42 63.12
N LEU A 706 42.34 -35.67 63.24
CA LEU A 706 41.27 -35.04 62.44
C LEU A 706 40.39 -34.08 63.26
N GLY A 707 39.83 -33.04 62.62
CA GLY A 707 38.79 -32.16 63.19
C GLY A 707 38.24 -31.16 62.17
N SER A 708 36.91 -31.12 61.96
CA SER A 708 36.28 -30.48 60.78
C SER A 708 35.60 -29.14 61.05
N ALA A 709 35.86 -28.14 60.20
CA ALA A 709 34.95 -27.05 59.79
C ALA A 709 35.56 -26.34 58.55
N GLY A 710 34.82 -25.80 57.57
CA GLY A 710 33.37 -25.72 57.39
C GLY A 710 32.90 -24.31 57.03
N LEU A 711 32.87 -23.93 55.76
CA LEU A 711 32.31 -22.64 55.27
C LEU A 711 31.83 -22.71 53.81
N LYS A 712 31.05 -21.70 53.38
CA LYS A 712 30.20 -21.74 52.17
C LYS A 712 30.90 -21.17 50.92
N HIS A 713 30.55 -21.72 49.75
CA HIS A 713 30.85 -21.09 48.46
C HIS A 713 29.95 -19.88 48.18
N GLY A 714 30.51 -18.86 47.53
CA GLY A 714 29.81 -17.67 47.02
C GLY A 714 30.47 -17.19 45.72
N GLN A 715 29.65 -16.73 44.78
CA GLN A 715 29.95 -16.48 43.36
C GLN A 715 31.25 -15.73 43.04
N CYS A 716 31.83 -16.06 41.89
CA CYS A 716 32.64 -15.12 41.09
C CYS A 716 32.13 -15.18 39.63
N GLN A 717 31.75 -14.03 39.06
CA GLN A 717 31.44 -13.90 37.62
C GLN A 717 32.68 -13.40 36.88
N ILE A 718 32.88 -13.90 35.66
CA ILE A 718 33.78 -13.29 34.67
C ILE A 718 33.05 -13.28 33.33
N ASP A 719 32.68 -12.09 32.86
CA ASP A 719 32.26 -11.87 31.48
C ASP A 719 33.46 -11.92 30.53
N LYS A 720 33.24 -12.42 29.32
CA LYS A 720 34.02 -12.05 28.13
C LYS A 720 33.26 -12.39 26.84
N ALA A 721 33.08 -11.40 25.97
CA ALA A 721 32.40 -11.55 24.70
C ALA A 721 33.19 -10.92 23.53
N CYS A 722 33.21 -11.64 22.40
CA CYS A 722 33.46 -11.19 21.02
C CYS A 722 32.69 -12.20 20.15
N LYS A 723 31.68 -11.85 19.33
CA LYS A 723 31.66 -10.94 18.16
C LYS A 723 32.48 -11.54 16.99
N TYR A 724 31.95 -11.87 15.81
CA TYR A 724 31.15 -11.09 14.83
C TYR A 724 29.90 -11.89 14.33
N ASP A 725 28.69 -11.32 14.12
CA ASP A 725 28.22 -10.33 13.09
C ASP A 725 28.23 -10.96 11.66
N LEU A 726 27.20 -11.00 10.78
CA LEU A 726 25.81 -10.47 10.66
C LEU A 726 24.87 -11.59 10.07
N ILE A 727 23.72 -11.48 9.35
CA ILE A 727 22.84 -10.41 8.78
C ILE A 727 21.40 -10.93 8.45
N HIS A 728 20.37 -10.05 8.43
CA HIS A 728 19.00 -10.11 7.81
C HIS A 728 18.05 -11.36 8.02
N GLN A 729 16.70 -11.27 7.99
CA GLN A 729 15.75 -10.18 7.67
C GLN A 729 14.36 -10.31 8.38
N SER A 730 13.63 -9.17 8.47
CA SER A 730 12.15 -8.98 8.49
C SER A 730 11.20 -9.56 9.57
N ASN A 731 10.60 -8.61 10.33
CA ASN A 731 9.13 -8.36 10.52
C ASN A 731 8.28 -8.99 11.65
N ALA A 732 7.34 -8.14 12.13
CA ALA A 732 6.13 -8.35 12.96
C ALA A 732 6.32 -8.90 14.39
N THR A 733 6.06 -8.14 15.47
CA THR A 733 4.77 -7.62 16.02
C THR A 733 3.72 -8.69 16.32
N CYS A 734 3.17 -8.80 17.54
CA CYS A 734 3.27 -7.93 18.73
C CYS A 734 4.18 -8.48 19.83
#